data_AF-A0A8J3GSY2-F1
#
_entry.id   AF-A0A8J3GSY2-F1
#
_cell.length_a   1.000
_cell.length_b   1.000
_cell.length_c   1.000
_cell.angle_alpha   90.00
_cell.angle_beta   90.00
_cell.angle_gamma   90.00
#
_symmetry.space_group_name_H-M   'P 1'
#
loop_
_entity.id
_entity.type
_entity.pdbx_description
1 polymer ?
#
loop_
_entity_poly.entity_id
_entity_poly.type
_entity_poly.pdbx_seq_one_letter_code
_entity_poly.pdbx_strand_id
1 'polypeptide(L)'
;MTSPATPVFPRRPASFDGFVRAHDRRLVDGSGRDLILRGVGLGNWMLPEGYMWRFGPGAESPREIEALVERLLGVDGAAAFWARFRDAFISEADIVRIAESGFDHVRLPINARGIQNADGSMIEAGLEQIDRLIGWCRAHDLWVLLDLHGAPGGQTGTNIDDSLGRPDLFFEARHRANTLTLWRELATRYAGDTTVLGYDLLNEPLPNEWQHRFADDLVELYRDLTREIRAVDADHLIMYEGSHWATNWSIFTEVWDDNSALQFHKYWSSPDRASIAPFLEARDRLGLPIYMGEGGENTLPWLYTAFRLYETEGIGWNFWPWKKIDTRTSPASIVPPAGWDDVSAAIPGGDVADAGRIFDELLENMRIENCRWQPDVVAAITGVAPRVVPAWGFGFRGAGESFSVAGGEPLAGIRADDAAGIRFAHRGDNPENPFEQSDGRDYRPAEQLVVDLRPGDWLEFEGGGSLAVEGARVIGPEGVIDGARVERSARGVRVVAERPVTLAGVELRGSGGRQRNRGVVLTHILQTGRTNRGDLARACGLSLASATNIVSDLVAEGLVHETGLIASRGGRPISLVEPRPEGAYLVGADVGERGVAVELFDLSMHRVDREFRGGREEENPETIAHDLHDALVALRDRNLEAWSSLVGIGLGLPGVVESTADGGQMLYAQSLGWEPVRVDELIDFDVPVFAENGAKTQAMAELWFGAARGVEHALVALLGRGVGMGIIADGRLQRGATSSAAEWGHMKIERGGALCRCGDRGCVEAYVGATAILDAWRATGATFEGSGWRAIGDLLETAEAGDARAAGVVEDVVDALGVALGSLVNLTNPQRIVIGGWVGLRLMEHLGPRIEAATRANALRRIGEQTDLVASTFGGDTVALGAAIMPLESLVREQRRP
;
A
#
# COMPACT_ATOMS: atom_id res chain seq x y z
N MET A 1 15.32 4.39 3.30
CA MET A 1 14.38 4.09 4.41
C MET A 1 13.09 3.47 3.83
N THR A 2 12.96 2.14 3.75
CA THR A 2 11.84 1.46 3.06
C THR A 2 10.57 1.30 3.93
N SER A 3 9.67 2.28 4.09
CA SER A 3 8.37 2.19 4.82
C SER A 3 7.88 0.76 5.26
N PRO A 4 7.55 0.51 6.55
CA PRO A 4 7.17 -0.82 7.05
C PRO A 4 6.16 -1.51 6.14
N ALA A 5 6.31 -2.82 5.92
CA ALA A 5 5.34 -3.60 5.16
C ALA A 5 3.94 -3.29 5.71
N THR A 6 3.11 -2.70 4.86
CA THR A 6 1.77 -2.26 5.24
C THR A 6 1.00 -3.47 5.75
N PRO A 7 0.32 -3.39 6.92
CA PRO A 7 -0.48 -4.50 7.40
C PRO A 7 -1.50 -4.89 6.32
N VAL A 8 -1.71 -6.20 6.11
CA VAL A 8 -2.79 -6.69 5.25
C VAL A 8 -4.07 -6.64 6.07
N PHE A 9 -5.09 -5.96 5.55
CA PHE A 9 -6.38 -5.81 6.21
C PHE A 9 -7.41 -6.68 5.48
N PRO A 10 -7.67 -7.91 5.94
CA PRO A 10 -8.59 -8.80 5.25
C PRO A 10 -10.01 -8.25 5.31
N ARG A 11 -10.68 -8.26 4.15
CA ARG A 11 -12.12 -8.00 4.06
C ARG A 11 -12.90 -9.15 4.68
N ARG A 12 -14.07 -8.82 5.23
CA ARG A 12 -15.02 -9.84 5.70
C ARG A 12 -15.65 -10.54 4.49
N PRO A 13 -15.84 -11.86 4.53
CA PRO A 13 -16.53 -12.55 3.44
C PRO A 13 -17.98 -12.08 3.32
N ALA A 14 -18.32 -11.46 2.19
CA ALA A 14 -19.69 -11.05 1.86
C ALA A 14 -19.99 -11.31 0.38
N SER A 15 -21.27 -11.43 0.05
CA SER A 15 -21.78 -11.55 -1.33
C SER A 15 -22.22 -10.20 -1.85
N PHE A 16 -21.53 -9.68 -2.85
CA PHE A 16 -21.94 -8.48 -3.59
C PHE A 16 -23.00 -8.78 -4.66
N ASP A 17 -23.30 -10.06 -4.88
CA ASP A 17 -24.42 -10.50 -5.69
C ASP A 17 -25.73 -10.35 -4.92
N GLY A 18 -26.58 -9.41 -5.34
CA GLY A 18 -27.89 -9.11 -4.74
C GLY A 18 -27.88 -7.93 -3.77
N PHE A 19 -29.08 -7.49 -3.35
CA PHE A 19 -29.26 -6.33 -2.48
C PHE A 19 -29.01 -6.66 -1.01
N VAL A 20 -28.41 -5.72 -0.28
CA VAL A 20 -28.37 -5.75 1.18
C VAL A 20 -29.77 -5.48 1.73
N ARG A 21 -30.19 -6.27 2.73
CA ARG A 21 -31.53 -6.15 3.31
C ARG A 21 -31.51 -6.17 4.84
N ALA A 22 -32.54 -5.57 5.42
CA ALA A 22 -32.84 -5.73 6.83
C ALA A 22 -33.49 -7.11 7.09
N HIS A 23 -33.01 -7.81 8.12
CA HIS A 23 -33.56 -9.10 8.56
C HIS A 23 -33.32 -9.31 10.06
N ASP A 24 -34.39 -9.44 10.86
CA ASP A 24 -34.35 -9.68 12.32
C ASP A 24 -33.25 -8.88 13.05
N ARG A 25 -33.37 -7.54 13.00
CA ARG A 25 -32.43 -6.59 13.64
C ARG A 25 -31.00 -6.59 13.08
N ARG A 26 -30.76 -7.26 11.95
CA ARG A 26 -29.44 -7.35 11.29
C ARG A 26 -29.53 -6.93 9.85
N LEU A 27 -28.37 -6.65 9.27
CA LEU A 27 -28.22 -6.56 7.83
C LEU A 27 -27.77 -7.92 7.31
N VAL A 28 -28.29 -8.30 6.14
CA VAL A 28 -27.85 -9.48 5.40
C VAL A 28 -27.44 -9.10 3.99
N ASP A 29 -26.43 -9.77 3.46
CA ASP A 29 -26.03 -9.63 2.06
C ASP A 29 -27.02 -10.30 1.10
N GLY A 30 -26.79 -10.19 -0.22
CA GLY A 30 -27.71 -10.76 -1.21
C GLY A 30 -27.83 -12.28 -1.20
N SER A 31 -26.95 -12.98 -0.46
CA SER A 31 -27.04 -14.43 -0.19
C SER A 31 -27.82 -14.78 1.09
N GLY A 32 -28.22 -13.77 1.87
CA GLY A 32 -28.87 -13.93 3.16
C GLY A 32 -27.91 -14.15 4.33
N ARG A 33 -26.61 -13.88 4.16
CA ARG A 33 -25.61 -14.00 5.23
C ARG A 33 -25.57 -12.73 6.06
N ASP A 34 -25.49 -12.90 7.39
CA ASP A 34 -25.27 -11.80 8.33
C ASP A 34 -24.08 -10.91 7.91
N LEU A 35 -24.34 -9.62 7.84
CA LEU A 35 -23.41 -8.59 7.40
C LEU A 35 -23.16 -7.59 8.52
N ILE A 36 -21.88 -7.43 8.90
CA ILE A 36 -21.42 -6.34 9.77
C ILE A 36 -20.51 -5.46 8.93
N LEU A 37 -21.11 -4.41 8.36
CA LEU A 37 -20.47 -3.43 7.49
C LEU A 37 -19.28 -2.73 8.16
N ARG A 38 -18.25 -2.50 7.36
CA ARG A 38 -17.05 -1.71 7.68
C ARG A 38 -16.83 -0.68 6.57
N GLY A 39 -17.29 0.54 6.81
CA GLY A 39 -17.28 1.63 5.85
C GLY A 39 -16.29 2.74 6.15
N VAL A 40 -16.10 3.59 5.15
CA VAL A 40 -15.41 4.88 5.32
C VAL A 40 -16.09 5.99 4.51
N GLY A 41 -16.19 7.17 5.12
CA GLY A 41 -16.85 8.32 4.52
C GLY A 41 -15.95 9.10 3.57
N LEU A 42 -16.49 9.44 2.40
CA LEU A 42 -15.85 10.28 1.39
C LEU A 42 -16.10 11.78 1.65
N GLY A 43 -16.00 12.17 2.93
CA GLY A 43 -16.13 13.56 3.39
C GLY A 43 -15.22 14.50 2.61
N ASN A 44 -15.59 15.78 2.58
CA ASN A 44 -14.97 16.84 1.77
C ASN A 44 -15.17 16.76 0.25
N TRP A 45 -15.47 15.59 -0.32
CA TRP A 45 -15.52 15.45 -1.77
C TRP A 45 -16.75 16.15 -2.34
N MET A 46 -17.94 15.58 -2.20
CA MET A 46 -19.22 16.15 -2.68
C MET A 46 -19.82 17.21 -1.77
N LEU A 47 -19.33 17.30 -0.54
CA LEU A 47 -19.66 18.36 0.41
C LEU A 47 -18.38 18.78 1.17
N PRO A 48 -17.79 19.95 0.88
CA PRO A 48 -16.60 20.44 1.57
C PRO A 48 -16.94 21.11 2.91
N GLU A 49 -16.19 20.77 3.96
CA GLU A 49 -16.37 21.29 5.32
C GLU A 49 -15.09 21.95 5.85
N GLY A 50 -15.19 23.17 6.37
CA GLY A 50 -14.03 24.03 6.60
C GLY A 50 -12.97 23.44 7.54
N TYR A 51 -13.39 22.74 8.60
CA TYR A 51 -12.42 22.16 9.55
C TYR A 51 -11.51 21.11 8.90
N MET A 52 -12.00 20.38 7.88
CA MET A 52 -11.19 19.41 7.14
C MET A 52 -10.16 20.07 6.21
N TRP A 53 -10.31 21.36 5.94
CA TRP A 53 -9.36 22.21 5.22
C TRP A 53 -8.42 22.98 6.17
N ARG A 54 -8.58 22.80 7.49
CA ARG A 54 -7.98 23.62 8.56
C ARG A 54 -8.42 25.08 8.53
N PHE A 55 -9.60 25.34 7.98
CA PHE A 55 -10.23 26.65 8.04
C PHE A 55 -11.01 26.85 9.33
N GLY A 56 -11.31 28.11 9.61
CA GLY A 56 -12.12 28.55 10.74
C GLY A 56 -13.18 29.55 10.30
N PRO A 57 -13.69 30.39 11.23
CA PRO A 57 -14.81 31.29 10.98
C PRO A 57 -14.66 32.11 9.70
N GLY A 58 -15.67 32.03 8.83
CA GLY A 58 -15.72 32.69 7.52
C GLY A 58 -15.33 31.81 6.33
N ALA A 59 -15.00 30.54 6.57
CA ALA A 59 -14.80 29.49 5.55
C ALA A 59 -15.16 28.12 6.13
N GLU A 60 -16.30 28.01 6.82
CA GLU A 60 -16.70 26.80 7.56
C GLU A 60 -17.64 25.92 6.74
N SER A 61 -18.48 26.52 5.91
CA SER A 61 -19.47 25.87 5.05
C SER A 61 -19.04 25.79 3.58
N PRO A 62 -19.65 24.93 2.75
CA PRO A 62 -19.32 24.82 1.33
C PRO A 62 -19.31 26.15 0.59
N ARG A 63 -20.31 27.01 0.83
CA ARG A 63 -20.44 28.32 0.16
C ARG A 63 -19.36 29.31 0.58
N GLU A 64 -18.97 29.29 1.84
CA GLU A 64 -17.92 30.18 2.33
C GLU A 64 -16.55 29.76 1.80
N ILE A 65 -16.29 28.44 1.70
CA ILE A 65 -15.09 27.90 1.07
C ILE A 65 -15.06 28.29 -0.41
N GLU A 66 -16.16 28.10 -1.14
CA GLU A 66 -16.28 28.53 -2.54
C GLU A 66 -16.03 30.04 -2.71
N ALA A 67 -16.60 30.87 -1.82
CA ALA A 67 -16.40 32.31 -1.85
C ALA A 67 -14.95 32.71 -1.53
N LEU A 68 -14.26 32.00 -0.62
CA LEU A 68 -12.84 32.20 -0.36
C LEU A 68 -12.01 31.86 -1.60
N VAL A 69 -12.26 30.72 -2.23
CA VAL A 69 -11.55 30.28 -3.44
C VAL A 69 -11.79 31.25 -4.60
N GLU A 70 -13.02 31.69 -4.83
CA GLU A 70 -13.35 32.70 -5.84
C GLU A 70 -12.67 34.04 -5.57
N ARG A 71 -12.64 34.48 -4.30
CA ARG A 71 -11.97 35.72 -3.93
C ARG A 71 -10.47 35.68 -4.22
N LEU A 72 -9.82 34.56 -3.95
CA LEU A 72 -8.36 34.42 -4.09
C LEU A 72 -7.92 34.07 -5.53
N LEU A 73 -8.73 33.34 -6.30
CA LEU A 73 -8.38 32.88 -7.64
C LEU A 73 -9.09 33.64 -8.77
N GLY A 74 -10.12 34.43 -8.45
CA GLY A 74 -11.07 34.95 -9.42
C GLY A 74 -12.05 33.88 -9.91
N VAL A 75 -13.10 34.31 -10.63
CA VAL A 75 -14.21 33.46 -11.09
C VAL A 75 -13.72 32.29 -11.96
N ASP A 76 -12.92 32.58 -12.99
CA ASP A 76 -12.42 31.54 -13.92
C ASP A 76 -11.46 30.56 -13.21
N GLY A 77 -10.61 31.08 -12.32
CA GLY A 77 -9.67 30.29 -11.54
C GLY A 77 -10.36 29.35 -10.56
N ALA A 78 -11.41 29.83 -9.87
CA ALA A 78 -12.21 29.01 -8.98
C ALA A 78 -13.00 27.92 -9.72
N ALA A 79 -13.59 28.25 -10.88
CA ALA A 79 -14.27 27.26 -11.70
C ALA A 79 -13.31 26.13 -12.16
N ALA A 80 -12.11 26.50 -12.60
CA ALA A 80 -11.07 25.53 -12.98
C ALA A 80 -10.58 24.69 -11.79
N PHE A 81 -10.41 25.31 -10.62
CA PHE A 81 -10.03 24.62 -9.39
C PHE A 81 -11.07 23.57 -9.00
N TRP A 82 -12.35 23.95 -8.91
CA TRP A 82 -13.41 23.04 -8.48
C TRP A 82 -13.59 21.87 -9.45
N ALA A 83 -13.47 22.09 -10.75
CA ALA A 83 -13.50 21.00 -11.73
C ALA A 83 -12.37 19.98 -11.45
N ARG A 84 -11.13 20.45 -11.26
CA ARG A 84 -9.98 19.59 -10.97
C ARG A 84 -10.03 18.96 -9.58
N PHE A 85 -10.61 19.64 -8.59
CA PHE A 85 -10.80 19.12 -7.24
C PHE A 85 -11.64 17.85 -7.25
N ARG A 86 -12.69 17.78 -8.07
CA ARG A 86 -13.54 16.58 -8.19
C ARG A 86 -12.79 15.35 -8.67
N ASP A 87 -11.78 15.54 -9.51
CA ASP A 87 -10.96 14.43 -10.05
C ASP A 87 -9.76 14.10 -9.16
N ALA A 88 -9.17 15.10 -8.49
CA ALA A 88 -8.00 14.90 -7.65
C ALA A 88 -8.34 14.40 -6.24
N PHE A 89 -9.47 14.84 -5.68
CA PHE A 89 -9.82 14.53 -4.30
C PHE A 89 -10.35 13.11 -4.13
N ILE A 90 -11.14 12.52 -5.02
CA ILE A 90 -11.39 11.06 -4.99
C ILE A 90 -11.20 10.51 -6.40
N SER A 91 -10.36 9.50 -6.50
CA SER A 91 -10.03 8.77 -7.72
C SER A 91 -10.22 7.27 -7.54
N GLU A 92 -10.12 6.49 -8.62
CA GLU A 92 -10.13 5.02 -8.51
C GLU A 92 -9.01 4.51 -7.60
N ALA A 93 -7.86 5.17 -7.54
CA ALA A 93 -6.76 4.78 -6.67
C ALA A 93 -7.13 4.90 -5.18
N ASP A 94 -7.99 5.86 -4.81
CA ASP A 94 -8.56 5.92 -3.46
C ASP A 94 -9.42 4.68 -3.19
N ILE A 95 -10.29 4.31 -4.13
CA ILE A 95 -11.21 3.16 -4.01
C ILE A 95 -10.44 1.84 -3.90
N VAL A 96 -9.41 1.64 -4.72
CA VAL A 96 -8.49 0.49 -4.62
C VAL A 96 -7.90 0.41 -3.21
N ARG A 97 -7.37 1.53 -2.69
CA ARG A 97 -6.76 1.55 -1.36
C ARG A 97 -7.78 1.34 -0.25
N ILE A 98 -9.00 1.82 -0.39
CA ILE A 98 -10.11 1.55 0.55
C ILE A 98 -10.39 0.03 0.58
N ALA A 99 -10.55 -0.62 -0.57
CA ALA A 99 -10.77 -2.06 -0.65
C ALA A 99 -9.59 -2.87 -0.03
N GLU A 100 -8.34 -2.51 -0.35
CA GLU A 100 -7.12 -3.10 0.23
C GLU A 100 -7.02 -2.92 1.76
N SER A 101 -7.70 -1.90 2.29
CA SER A 101 -7.71 -1.56 3.72
C SER A 101 -8.78 -2.32 4.51
N GLY A 102 -9.48 -3.27 3.89
CA GLY A 102 -10.41 -4.16 4.57
C GLY A 102 -11.81 -3.58 4.75
N PHE A 103 -12.12 -2.44 4.13
CA PHE A 103 -13.46 -1.88 4.06
C PHE A 103 -14.32 -2.63 3.04
N ASP A 104 -15.63 -2.61 3.23
CA ASP A 104 -16.63 -3.24 2.36
C ASP A 104 -17.57 -2.24 1.68
N HIS A 105 -17.57 -0.97 2.12
CA HIS A 105 -18.34 0.07 1.45
C HIS A 105 -17.77 1.47 1.70
N VAL A 106 -18.27 2.42 0.92
CA VAL A 106 -18.05 3.86 1.11
C VAL A 106 -19.37 4.58 1.32
N ARG A 107 -19.39 5.59 2.19
CA ARG A 107 -20.51 6.54 2.31
C ARG A 107 -20.19 7.79 1.49
N LEU A 108 -21.09 8.18 0.58
CA LEU A 108 -20.94 9.33 -0.31
C LEU A 108 -21.80 10.51 0.17
N PRO A 109 -21.19 11.56 0.75
CA PRO A 109 -21.90 12.75 1.21
C PRO A 109 -22.26 13.67 0.04
N ILE A 110 -23.54 13.70 -0.33
CA ILE A 110 -24.04 14.45 -1.49
C ILE A 110 -24.54 15.83 -1.03
N ASN A 111 -23.97 16.88 -1.61
CA ASN A 111 -24.59 18.21 -1.62
C ASN A 111 -25.52 18.32 -2.83
N ALA A 112 -26.81 18.57 -2.59
CA ALA A 112 -27.83 18.67 -3.63
C ALA A 112 -27.48 19.72 -4.71
N ARG A 113 -26.80 20.82 -4.36
CA ARG A 113 -26.42 21.84 -5.34
C ARG A 113 -25.41 21.34 -6.38
N GLY A 114 -24.69 20.26 -6.08
CA GLY A 114 -23.81 19.60 -7.04
C GLY A 114 -24.56 18.76 -8.09
N ILE A 115 -25.80 18.36 -7.81
CA ILE A 115 -26.55 17.40 -8.64
C ILE A 115 -27.96 17.86 -9.03
N GLN A 116 -28.43 19.00 -8.52
CA GLN A 116 -29.76 19.54 -8.76
C GLN A 116 -29.74 21.07 -8.82
N ASN A 117 -30.38 21.62 -9.85
CA ASN A 117 -30.62 23.05 -10.02
C ASN A 117 -31.73 23.55 -9.07
N ALA A 118 -31.78 24.86 -8.87
CA ALA A 118 -32.80 25.48 -8.02
C ALA A 118 -34.25 25.27 -8.50
N ASP A 119 -34.46 24.99 -9.78
CA ASP A 119 -35.76 24.68 -10.37
C ASP A 119 -36.17 23.20 -10.22
N GLY A 120 -35.32 22.38 -9.60
CA GLY A 120 -35.54 20.95 -9.36
C GLY A 120 -34.99 20.04 -10.47
N SER A 121 -34.51 20.57 -11.59
CA SER A 121 -33.89 19.77 -12.66
C SER A 121 -32.53 19.22 -12.23
N MET A 122 -32.21 17.99 -12.66
CA MET A 122 -30.95 17.33 -12.30
C MET A 122 -29.76 17.90 -13.09
N ILE A 123 -28.57 17.87 -12.50
CA ILE A 123 -27.29 18.28 -13.10
C ILE A 123 -26.52 17.01 -13.48
N GLU A 124 -26.50 16.68 -14.77
CA GLU A 124 -25.92 15.42 -15.26
C GLU A 124 -24.43 15.28 -14.90
N ALA A 125 -23.63 16.36 -15.02
CA ALA A 125 -22.21 16.32 -14.69
C ALA A 125 -21.93 15.92 -13.22
N GLY A 126 -22.85 16.24 -12.30
CA GLY A 126 -22.76 15.81 -10.92
C GLY A 126 -23.16 14.34 -10.74
N LEU A 127 -24.18 13.88 -11.48
CA LEU A 127 -24.60 12.48 -11.50
C LEU A 127 -23.53 11.56 -12.10
N GLU A 128 -22.84 12.00 -13.16
CA GLU A 128 -21.72 11.28 -13.77
C GLU A 128 -20.58 11.02 -12.76
N GLN A 129 -20.37 11.90 -11.79
CA GLN A 129 -19.39 11.67 -10.71
C GLN A 129 -19.81 10.52 -9.79
N ILE A 130 -21.11 10.44 -9.48
CA ILE A 130 -21.69 9.36 -8.68
C ILE A 130 -21.59 8.04 -9.45
N ASP A 131 -21.97 8.03 -10.74
CA ASP A 131 -21.86 6.82 -11.59
C ASP A 131 -20.42 6.32 -11.67
N ARG A 132 -19.46 7.25 -11.76
CA ARG A 132 -18.03 6.93 -11.83
C ARG A 132 -17.55 6.28 -10.53
N LEU A 133 -17.96 6.82 -9.37
CA LEU A 133 -17.68 6.20 -8.07
C LEU A 133 -18.29 4.79 -7.98
N ILE A 134 -19.56 4.63 -8.36
CA ILE A 134 -20.25 3.34 -8.36
C ILE A 134 -19.52 2.34 -9.27
N GLY A 135 -19.08 2.79 -10.45
CA GLY A 135 -18.26 1.98 -11.38
C GLY A 135 -16.97 1.48 -10.75
N TRP A 136 -16.22 2.35 -10.06
CA TRP A 136 -15.01 1.97 -9.33
C TRP A 136 -15.33 1.00 -8.19
N CYS A 137 -16.35 1.28 -7.39
CA CYS A 137 -16.72 0.43 -6.26
C CYS A 137 -17.15 -0.97 -6.72
N ARG A 138 -17.89 -1.07 -7.83
CA ARG A 138 -18.23 -2.35 -8.47
C ARG A 138 -17.01 -3.14 -8.90
N ALA A 139 -16.01 -2.48 -9.49
CA ALA A 139 -14.79 -3.14 -9.95
C ALA A 139 -13.93 -3.69 -8.79
N HIS A 140 -14.10 -3.15 -7.58
CA HIS A 140 -13.29 -3.47 -6.41
C HIS A 140 -14.08 -4.08 -5.25
N ASP A 141 -15.29 -4.61 -5.50
CA ASP A 141 -16.19 -5.20 -4.50
C ASP A 141 -16.38 -4.29 -3.27
N LEU A 142 -16.91 -3.09 -3.51
CA LEU A 142 -17.36 -2.16 -2.47
C LEU A 142 -18.80 -1.75 -2.76
N TRP A 143 -19.61 -1.59 -1.72
CA TRP A 143 -20.89 -0.92 -1.85
C TRP A 143 -20.76 0.61 -1.72
N VAL A 144 -21.78 1.33 -2.20
CA VAL A 144 -21.91 2.79 -2.03
C VAL A 144 -23.19 3.12 -1.28
N LEU A 145 -23.08 3.72 -0.10
CA LEU A 145 -24.22 4.34 0.59
C LEU A 145 -24.35 5.78 0.09
N LEU A 146 -25.45 6.08 -0.61
CA LEU A 146 -25.74 7.44 -1.04
C LEU A 146 -26.36 8.20 0.12
N ASP A 147 -25.69 9.26 0.56
CA ASP A 147 -26.07 10.05 1.73
C ASP A 147 -26.40 11.48 1.29
N LEU A 148 -27.65 11.91 1.50
CA LEU A 148 -28.02 13.31 1.27
C LEU A 148 -27.55 14.18 2.43
N HIS A 149 -26.31 14.61 2.31
CA HIS A 149 -25.60 15.35 3.35
C HIS A 149 -25.92 16.85 3.34
N GLY A 150 -26.26 17.40 2.18
CA GLY A 150 -26.76 18.77 2.04
C GLY A 150 -28.02 18.79 1.19
N ALA A 151 -29.19 18.84 1.82
CA ALA A 151 -30.46 18.90 1.11
C ALA A 151 -30.69 20.29 0.45
N PRO A 152 -31.58 20.40 -0.56
CA PRO A 152 -32.05 21.70 -1.01
C PRO A 152 -32.49 22.59 0.16
N GLY A 153 -31.90 23.78 0.29
CA GLY A 153 -32.17 24.71 1.40
C GLY A 153 -31.45 24.41 2.72
N GLY A 154 -30.78 23.27 2.84
CA GLY A 154 -30.10 22.82 4.05
C GLY A 154 -31.05 22.40 5.18
N GLN A 155 -30.64 21.41 5.95
CA GLN A 155 -31.44 20.77 7.00
C GLN A 155 -31.03 21.13 8.42
N THR A 156 -29.88 21.79 8.59
CA THR A 156 -29.28 22.07 9.90
C THR A 156 -29.26 23.56 10.23
N GLY A 157 -28.95 24.43 9.25
CA GLY A 157 -28.63 25.83 9.54
C GLY A 157 -27.19 26.05 10.05
N THR A 158 -26.31 25.07 9.87
CA THR A 158 -24.94 25.05 10.39
C THR A 158 -23.91 24.79 9.28
N ASN A 159 -22.63 24.71 9.63
CA ASN A 159 -21.52 24.64 8.67
C ASN A 159 -21.37 23.28 7.96
N ILE A 160 -22.06 22.24 8.43
CA ILE A 160 -21.92 20.88 7.91
C ILE A 160 -22.87 20.57 6.73
N ASP A 161 -23.72 21.53 6.36
CA ASP A 161 -24.58 21.45 5.18
C ASP A 161 -24.44 22.72 4.30
N ASP A 162 -25.23 22.84 3.23
CA ASP A 162 -25.23 24.02 2.33
C ASP A 162 -26.22 25.13 2.76
N SER A 163 -26.60 25.18 4.04
CA SER A 163 -27.58 26.15 4.55
C SER A 163 -27.05 27.58 4.63
N LEU A 164 -27.96 28.56 4.67
CA LEU A 164 -27.65 29.98 4.88
C LEU A 164 -27.99 30.41 6.33
N GLY A 165 -27.56 29.62 7.31
CA GLY A 165 -27.75 29.89 8.74
C GLY A 165 -29.14 29.53 9.30
N ARG A 166 -29.97 28.83 8.52
CA ARG A 166 -31.27 28.29 8.94
C ARG A 166 -31.61 27.05 8.11
N PRO A 167 -32.34 26.05 8.65
CA PRO A 167 -32.71 24.85 7.90
C PRO A 167 -33.91 25.09 6.95
N ASP A 168 -33.69 25.79 5.83
CA ASP A 168 -34.75 26.24 4.93
C ASP A 168 -35.53 25.11 4.26
N LEU A 169 -35.00 23.87 4.28
CA LEU A 169 -35.74 22.65 3.94
C LEU A 169 -37.12 22.58 4.61
N PHE A 170 -37.21 23.00 5.88
CA PHE A 170 -38.45 22.94 6.68
C PHE A 170 -39.24 24.26 6.67
N PHE A 171 -38.71 25.32 6.09
CA PHE A 171 -39.40 26.62 5.99
C PHE A 171 -40.06 26.84 4.64
N GLU A 172 -39.48 26.34 3.55
CA GLU A 172 -39.98 26.58 2.19
C GLU A 172 -40.44 25.28 1.53
N ALA A 173 -41.72 25.25 1.12
CA ALA A 173 -42.31 24.09 0.44
C ALA A 173 -41.57 23.69 -0.85
N ARG A 174 -40.91 24.65 -1.53
CA ARG A 174 -40.09 24.40 -2.72
C ARG A 174 -38.89 23.50 -2.40
N HIS A 175 -38.20 23.74 -1.30
CA HIS A 175 -37.03 22.94 -0.92
C HIS A 175 -37.42 21.50 -0.59
N ARG A 176 -38.53 21.33 0.13
CA ARG A 176 -39.15 20.00 0.35
C ARG A 176 -39.49 19.30 -0.97
N ALA A 177 -40.17 19.99 -1.89
CA ALA A 177 -40.54 19.41 -3.19
C ALA A 177 -39.32 19.02 -4.04
N ASN A 178 -38.27 19.85 -4.05
CA ASN A 178 -37.02 19.54 -4.74
C ASN A 178 -36.32 18.32 -4.12
N THR A 179 -36.35 18.18 -2.80
CA THR A 179 -35.78 17.03 -2.08
C THR A 179 -36.51 15.73 -2.42
N LEU A 180 -37.84 15.75 -2.46
CA LEU A 180 -38.65 14.61 -2.91
C LEU A 180 -38.31 14.21 -4.36
N THR A 181 -38.19 15.21 -5.24
CA THR A 181 -37.82 15.00 -6.65
C THR A 181 -36.42 14.40 -6.77
N LEU A 182 -35.45 14.96 -6.04
CA LEU A 182 -34.06 14.50 -6.04
C LEU A 182 -33.97 13.01 -5.68
N TRP A 183 -34.62 12.61 -4.58
CA TRP A 183 -34.60 11.21 -4.15
C TRP A 183 -35.32 10.27 -5.12
N ARG A 184 -36.45 10.70 -5.71
CA ARG A 184 -37.14 9.94 -6.76
C ARG A 184 -36.24 9.71 -7.97
N GLU A 185 -35.51 10.73 -8.41
CA GLU A 185 -34.59 10.64 -9.56
C GLU A 185 -33.39 9.75 -9.26
N LEU A 186 -32.75 9.90 -8.08
CA LEU A 186 -31.66 9.00 -7.67
C LEU A 186 -32.13 7.55 -7.56
N ALA A 187 -33.26 7.30 -6.91
CA ALA A 187 -33.82 5.95 -6.79
C ALA A 187 -34.18 5.37 -8.17
N THR A 188 -34.75 6.16 -9.07
CA THR A 188 -35.03 5.73 -10.46
C THR A 188 -33.75 5.35 -11.20
N ARG A 189 -32.69 6.14 -11.05
CA ARG A 189 -31.39 5.90 -11.72
C ARG A 189 -30.73 4.61 -11.24
N TYR A 190 -30.83 4.31 -9.94
CA TYR A 190 -30.06 3.23 -9.31
C TYR A 190 -30.87 2.01 -8.88
N ALA A 191 -32.20 1.96 -9.08
CA ALA A 191 -33.09 0.90 -8.57
C ALA A 191 -32.64 -0.56 -8.80
N GLY A 192 -31.87 -0.84 -9.87
CA GLY A 192 -31.38 -2.18 -10.20
C GLY A 192 -29.91 -2.45 -9.87
N ASP A 193 -29.19 -1.48 -9.30
CA ASP A 193 -27.74 -1.52 -9.16
C ASP A 193 -27.33 -2.00 -7.77
N THR A 194 -26.99 -3.29 -7.64
CA THR A 194 -26.63 -3.91 -6.35
C THR A 194 -25.32 -3.38 -5.74
N THR A 195 -24.56 -2.55 -6.47
CA THR A 195 -23.43 -1.83 -5.92
C THR A 195 -23.88 -0.70 -4.99
N VAL A 196 -25.09 -0.15 -5.18
CA VAL A 196 -25.65 0.80 -4.22
C VAL A 196 -26.16 0.04 -3.00
N LEU A 197 -25.62 0.37 -1.83
CA LEU A 197 -25.98 -0.25 -0.55
C LEU A 197 -27.43 0.10 -0.19
N GLY A 198 -27.78 1.37 -0.41
CA GLY A 198 -29.01 1.97 0.07
C GLY A 198 -28.96 3.49 0.02
N TYR A 199 -29.99 4.08 0.60
CA TYR A 199 -30.25 5.51 0.60
C TYR A 199 -30.33 6.03 2.03
N ASP A 200 -29.37 6.85 2.40
CA ASP A 200 -29.34 7.60 3.65
C ASP A 200 -29.98 8.97 3.45
N LEU A 201 -31.21 9.10 3.94
CA LEU A 201 -32.14 10.10 3.42
C LEU A 201 -31.78 11.53 3.79
N LEU A 202 -31.15 11.74 4.94
CA LEU A 202 -30.81 13.07 5.44
C LEU A 202 -29.81 13.00 6.59
N ASN A 203 -28.62 13.56 6.38
CA ASN A 203 -27.55 13.62 7.38
C ASN A 203 -27.83 14.64 8.50
N GLU A 204 -27.57 14.23 9.74
CA GLU A 204 -27.56 15.01 10.98
C GLU A 204 -28.68 16.06 11.09
N PRO A 205 -29.96 15.67 10.93
CA PRO A 205 -31.03 16.65 10.83
C PRO A 205 -31.25 17.40 12.15
N LEU A 206 -31.68 18.66 12.02
CA LEU A 206 -32.28 19.49 13.06
C LEU A 206 -31.43 19.66 14.35
N PRO A 207 -30.31 20.39 14.29
CA PRO A 207 -29.54 20.72 15.48
C PRO A 207 -30.27 21.75 16.37
N ASN A 208 -29.71 21.96 17.56
CA ASN A 208 -30.10 23.01 18.51
C ASN A 208 -31.62 23.07 18.79
N GLU A 209 -32.23 24.26 18.68
CA GLU A 209 -33.66 24.49 18.88
C GLU A 209 -34.54 23.86 17.79
N TRP A 210 -33.98 23.55 16.62
CA TRP A 210 -34.76 23.06 15.48
C TRP A 210 -35.30 21.65 15.73
N GLN A 211 -34.60 20.82 16.51
CA GLN A 211 -35.07 19.49 16.90
C GLN A 211 -36.43 19.53 17.62
N HIS A 212 -36.71 20.60 18.38
CA HIS A 212 -37.96 20.72 19.14
C HIS A 212 -39.09 21.31 18.30
N ARG A 213 -38.73 21.97 17.19
CA ARG A 213 -39.68 22.65 16.32
C ARG A 213 -40.14 21.79 15.16
N PHE A 214 -39.22 21.05 14.54
CA PHE A 214 -39.44 20.38 13.25
C PHE A 214 -39.33 18.85 13.33
N ALA A 215 -39.26 18.25 14.52
CA ALA A 215 -39.19 16.79 14.65
C ALA A 215 -40.36 16.08 13.95
N ASP A 216 -41.58 16.61 14.10
CA ASP A 216 -42.75 16.04 13.43
C ASP A 216 -42.69 16.24 11.91
N ASP A 217 -42.26 17.41 11.44
CA ASP A 217 -42.06 17.70 10.02
C ASP A 217 -40.99 16.78 9.39
N LEU A 218 -39.94 16.43 10.13
CA LEU A 218 -38.93 15.47 9.71
C LEU A 218 -39.52 14.06 9.56
N VAL A 219 -40.37 13.61 10.49
CA VAL A 219 -41.07 12.33 10.36
C VAL A 219 -41.97 12.32 9.13
N GLU A 220 -42.72 13.40 8.88
CA GLU A 220 -43.54 13.53 7.68
C GLU A 220 -42.70 13.52 6.39
N LEU A 221 -41.55 14.20 6.40
CA LEU A 221 -40.60 14.18 5.28
C LEU A 221 -40.07 12.77 5.01
N TYR A 222 -39.62 12.04 6.04
CA TYR A 222 -39.13 10.67 5.88
C TYR A 222 -40.19 9.73 5.31
N ARG A 223 -41.45 9.86 5.73
CA ARG A 223 -42.56 9.07 5.17
C ARG A 223 -42.81 9.39 3.70
N ASP A 224 -42.79 10.66 3.33
CA ASP A 224 -42.99 11.06 1.95
C ASP A 224 -41.80 10.63 1.06
N LEU A 225 -40.57 10.80 1.52
CA LEU A 225 -39.37 10.31 0.82
C LEU A 225 -39.41 8.80 0.60
N THR A 226 -39.75 8.05 1.64
CA THR A 226 -39.91 6.59 1.57
C THR A 226 -40.95 6.22 0.51
N ARG A 227 -42.10 6.91 0.48
CA ARG A 227 -43.16 6.66 -0.51
C ARG A 227 -42.69 6.97 -1.93
N GLU A 228 -41.97 8.07 -2.13
CA GLU A 228 -41.44 8.46 -3.45
C GLU A 228 -40.39 7.47 -3.96
N ILE A 229 -39.46 7.04 -3.10
CA ILE A 229 -38.45 6.03 -3.43
C ILE A 229 -39.14 4.69 -3.75
N ARG A 230 -40.02 4.20 -2.86
CA ARG A 230 -40.71 2.90 -3.05
C ARG A 230 -41.65 2.87 -4.25
N ALA A 231 -42.04 4.03 -4.80
CA ALA A 231 -42.79 4.10 -6.04
C ALA A 231 -41.97 3.69 -7.28
N VAL A 232 -40.64 3.70 -7.19
CA VAL A 232 -39.71 3.40 -8.29
C VAL A 232 -38.66 2.34 -7.96
N ASP A 233 -38.41 2.09 -6.67
CA ASP A 233 -37.37 1.16 -6.18
C ASP A 233 -37.85 0.42 -4.93
N ALA A 234 -38.08 -0.89 -5.08
CA ALA A 234 -38.59 -1.76 -4.02
C ALA A 234 -37.48 -2.46 -3.21
N ASP A 235 -36.21 -2.33 -3.62
CA ASP A 235 -35.16 -3.28 -3.23
C ASP A 235 -34.09 -2.68 -2.32
N HIS A 236 -33.69 -1.43 -2.54
CA HIS A 236 -32.62 -0.80 -1.77
C HIS A 236 -33.01 -0.55 -0.32
N LEU A 237 -32.03 -0.70 0.59
CA LEU A 237 -32.15 -0.36 1.99
C LEU A 237 -32.37 1.15 2.16
N ILE A 238 -33.30 1.56 3.02
CA ILE A 238 -33.47 2.97 3.41
C ILE A 238 -32.89 3.19 4.81
N MET A 239 -32.04 4.20 4.99
CA MET A 239 -31.49 4.58 6.28
C MET A 239 -32.11 5.89 6.77
N TYR A 240 -32.53 5.89 8.04
CA TYR A 240 -33.07 7.07 8.73
C TYR A 240 -32.16 7.48 9.88
N GLU A 241 -31.90 8.78 10.00
CA GLU A 241 -31.11 9.34 11.09
C GLU A 241 -31.97 9.93 12.21
N GLY A 242 -31.40 9.97 13.42
CA GLY A 242 -32.01 10.64 14.57
C GLY A 242 -32.17 12.15 14.38
N SER A 243 -33.15 12.74 15.05
CA SER A 243 -33.59 14.13 14.87
C SER A 243 -32.67 15.22 15.42
N HIS A 244 -31.52 14.89 16.01
CA HIS A 244 -30.59 15.90 16.54
C HIS A 244 -29.17 15.39 16.42
N TRP A 245 -28.46 15.83 15.37
CA TRP A 245 -27.11 15.33 15.05
C TRP A 245 -27.08 13.79 14.99
N ALA A 246 -28.14 13.17 14.45
CA ALA A 246 -28.35 11.72 14.46
C ALA A 246 -28.43 11.04 15.86
N THR A 247 -28.34 11.77 16.97
CA THR A 247 -28.25 11.20 18.33
C THR A 247 -29.59 11.06 19.06
N ASN A 248 -30.61 11.84 18.68
CA ASN A 248 -31.93 11.78 19.31
C ASN A 248 -32.90 10.88 18.52
N TRP A 249 -33.18 9.70 19.04
CA TRP A 249 -34.02 8.68 18.38
C TRP A 249 -35.46 8.63 18.88
N SER A 250 -35.92 9.67 19.61
CA SER A 250 -37.28 9.73 20.14
C SER A 250 -38.37 9.77 19.05
N ILE A 251 -38.02 10.18 17.83
CA ILE A 251 -38.92 10.20 16.67
C ILE A 251 -39.28 8.79 16.14
N PHE A 252 -38.44 7.79 16.42
CA PHE A 252 -38.64 6.42 15.93
C PHE A 252 -39.61 5.66 16.83
N THR A 253 -40.90 5.93 16.64
CA THR A 253 -42.00 5.33 17.39
C THR A 253 -42.63 4.12 16.69
N GLU A 254 -42.44 4.00 15.37
CA GLU A 254 -42.95 2.93 14.52
C GLU A 254 -41.99 2.67 13.33
N VAL A 255 -42.20 1.56 12.63
CA VAL A 255 -41.45 1.20 11.41
C VAL A 255 -42.15 1.82 10.19
N TRP A 256 -41.42 2.56 9.36
CA TRP A 256 -41.97 3.18 8.14
C TRP A 256 -41.72 2.37 6.86
N ASP A 257 -40.68 1.53 6.87
CA ASP A 257 -40.34 0.60 5.79
C ASP A 257 -39.69 -0.65 6.38
N ASP A 258 -40.13 -1.84 5.95
CA ASP A 258 -39.62 -3.10 6.50
C ASP A 258 -38.16 -3.38 6.10
N ASN A 259 -37.70 -2.80 4.99
CA ASN A 259 -36.32 -2.89 4.51
C ASN A 259 -35.55 -1.60 4.81
N SER A 260 -35.47 -1.25 6.10
CA SER A 260 -34.79 -0.06 6.58
C SER A 260 -33.84 -0.31 7.75
N ALA A 261 -32.96 0.66 8.00
CA ALA A 261 -32.06 0.69 9.14
C ALA A 261 -32.10 2.08 9.82
N LEU A 262 -31.78 2.10 11.12
CA LEU A 262 -31.67 3.34 11.88
C LEU A 262 -30.21 3.70 12.12
N GLN A 263 -29.85 4.95 11.87
CA GLN A 263 -28.48 5.44 11.90
C GLN A 263 -28.27 6.47 13.02
N PHE A 264 -27.16 6.33 13.74
CA PHE A 264 -26.71 7.27 14.78
C PHE A 264 -25.26 7.63 14.56
N HIS A 265 -24.88 8.82 15.01
CA HIS A 265 -23.49 9.28 15.00
C HIS A 265 -22.94 9.30 16.42
N LYS A 266 -21.63 9.04 16.56
CA LYS A 266 -20.99 8.96 17.88
C LYS A 266 -19.53 9.38 17.83
N TYR A 267 -19.28 10.54 18.43
CA TYR A 267 -17.95 11.09 18.65
C TYR A 267 -17.68 11.27 20.14
N TRP A 268 -16.39 11.36 20.51
CA TRP A 268 -15.90 11.92 21.78
C TRP A 268 -16.59 11.45 23.06
N SER A 269 -17.00 10.20 23.13
CA SER A 269 -17.81 9.66 24.23
C SER A 269 -17.21 8.36 24.77
N SER A 270 -17.66 7.94 25.95
CA SER A 270 -17.23 6.66 26.49
C SER A 270 -17.59 5.51 25.53
N PRO A 271 -16.62 4.69 25.11
CA PRO A 271 -16.89 3.54 24.26
C PRO A 271 -17.38 2.38 25.14
N ASP A 272 -18.59 2.52 25.68
CA ASP A 272 -19.27 1.53 26.50
C ASP A 272 -20.74 1.35 26.13
N ARG A 273 -21.36 0.30 26.64
CA ARG A 273 -22.77 -0.03 26.35
C ARG A 273 -23.73 1.05 26.83
N ALA A 274 -23.48 1.66 27.99
CA ALA A 274 -24.32 2.73 28.52
C ALA A 274 -24.44 3.91 27.54
N SER A 275 -23.34 4.26 26.87
CA SER A 275 -23.29 5.37 25.91
C SER A 275 -24.04 5.12 24.60
N ILE A 276 -24.42 3.86 24.31
CA ILE A 276 -25.20 3.46 23.12
C ILE A 276 -26.53 2.78 23.48
N ALA A 277 -26.88 2.69 24.77
CA ALA A 277 -28.06 1.97 25.24
C ALA A 277 -29.37 2.43 24.58
N PRO A 278 -29.64 3.75 24.39
CA PRO A 278 -30.87 4.19 23.72
C PRO A 278 -31.04 3.64 22.30
N PHE A 279 -29.94 3.43 21.57
CA PHE A 279 -29.96 2.88 20.21
C PHE A 279 -30.23 1.37 20.22
N LEU A 280 -29.64 0.65 21.17
CA LEU A 280 -29.89 -0.78 21.38
C LEU A 280 -31.36 -1.02 21.78
N GLU A 281 -31.92 -0.18 22.66
CA GLU A 281 -33.32 -0.25 23.06
C GLU A 281 -34.27 0.00 21.87
N ALA A 282 -33.94 0.96 20.99
CA ALA A 282 -34.72 1.22 19.80
C ALA A 282 -34.66 0.07 18.78
N ARG A 283 -33.46 -0.50 18.55
CA ARG A 283 -33.25 -1.71 17.75
C ARG A 283 -34.17 -2.84 18.22
N ASP A 284 -34.14 -3.11 19.52
CA ASP A 284 -34.89 -4.23 20.11
C ASP A 284 -36.40 -3.97 20.13
N ARG A 285 -36.81 -2.72 20.34
CA ARG A 285 -38.23 -2.30 20.29
C ARG A 285 -38.82 -2.40 18.88
N LEU A 286 -38.08 -1.96 17.87
CA LEU A 286 -38.59 -1.81 16.50
C LEU A 286 -38.27 -3.01 15.60
N GLY A 287 -37.32 -3.87 16.00
CA GLY A 287 -36.91 -5.02 15.20
C GLY A 287 -36.05 -4.68 13.98
N LEU A 288 -35.61 -3.42 13.84
CA LEU A 288 -34.81 -2.92 12.73
C LEU A 288 -33.31 -3.01 13.04
N PRO A 289 -32.43 -3.23 12.04
CA PRO A 289 -31.00 -3.07 12.19
C PRO A 289 -30.63 -1.63 12.54
N ILE A 290 -29.50 -1.48 13.22
CA ILE A 290 -28.91 -0.17 13.53
C ILE A 290 -27.50 -0.07 12.97
N TYR A 291 -27.10 1.16 12.69
CA TYR A 291 -25.88 1.48 11.98
C TYR A 291 -25.20 2.70 12.59
N MET A 292 -23.87 2.64 12.77
CA MET A 292 -23.07 3.80 13.20
C MET A 292 -22.62 4.56 11.96
N GLY A 293 -23.32 5.64 11.64
CA GLY A 293 -23.17 6.36 10.36
C GLY A 293 -21.91 7.18 10.26
N GLU A 294 -21.57 7.82 11.37
CA GLU A 294 -20.34 8.58 11.50
C GLU A 294 -19.81 8.53 12.92
N GLY A 295 -18.51 8.36 12.99
CA GLY A 295 -17.77 8.30 14.23
C GLY A 295 -16.30 8.09 13.93
N GLY A 296 -15.48 8.32 14.94
CA GLY A 296 -14.03 8.31 14.78
C GLY A 296 -13.42 9.60 15.26
N GLU A 297 -12.50 10.14 14.47
CA GLU A 297 -11.77 11.38 14.76
C GLU A 297 -11.18 11.44 16.16
N ASN A 298 -10.60 10.34 16.63
CA ASN A 298 -10.10 10.22 18.00
C ASN A 298 -8.73 9.52 18.02
N THR A 299 -8.21 9.30 19.22
CA THR A 299 -6.98 8.59 19.49
C THR A 299 -7.09 7.11 19.10
N LEU A 300 -5.97 6.47 18.73
CA LEU A 300 -5.94 5.05 18.38
C LEU A 300 -6.53 4.12 19.47
N PRO A 301 -6.26 4.34 20.78
CA PRO A 301 -6.92 3.59 21.86
C PRO A 301 -8.45 3.64 21.82
N TRP A 302 -9.00 4.84 21.56
CA TRP A 302 -10.44 5.03 21.46
C TRP A 302 -11.00 4.36 20.21
N LEU A 303 -10.36 4.56 19.06
CA LEU A 303 -10.74 3.94 17.79
C LEU A 303 -10.78 2.41 17.90
N TYR A 304 -9.77 1.80 18.50
CA TYR A 304 -9.79 0.36 18.73
C TYR A 304 -11.00 -0.03 19.59
N THR A 305 -11.19 0.63 20.73
CA THR A 305 -12.19 0.21 21.72
C THR A 305 -13.63 0.42 21.23
N ALA A 306 -13.94 1.58 20.64
CA ALA A 306 -15.27 1.92 20.13
C ALA A 306 -15.71 0.97 19.01
N PHE A 307 -14.82 0.66 18.06
CA PHE A 307 -15.16 -0.20 16.93
C PHE A 307 -15.26 -1.68 17.32
N ARG A 308 -14.57 -2.12 18.38
CA ARG A 308 -14.83 -3.44 18.99
C ARG A 308 -16.19 -3.49 19.69
N LEU A 309 -16.62 -2.39 20.34
CA LEU A 309 -17.96 -2.31 20.95
C LEU A 309 -19.04 -2.49 19.88
N TYR A 310 -18.99 -1.71 18.80
CA TYR A 310 -20.00 -1.79 17.73
C TYR A 310 -20.09 -3.20 17.16
N GLU A 311 -18.95 -3.80 16.81
CA GLU A 311 -18.95 -5.16 16.25
C GLU A 311 -19.39 -6.22 17.26
N THR A 312 -19.12 -6.04 18.56
CA THR A 312 -19.61 -6.96 19.60
C THR A 312 -21.13 -6.92 19.71
N GLU A 313 -21.71 -5.74 19.56
CA GLU A 313 -23.16 -5.52 19.55
C GLU A 313 -23.83 -5.81 18.20
N GLY A 314 -23.07 -6.25 17.19
CA GLY A 314 -23.59 -6.55 15.85
C GLY A 314 -23.96 -5.30 15.04
N ILE A 315 -23.32 -4.17 15.32
CA ILE A 315 -23.54 -2.87 14.67
C ILE A 315 -22.48 -2.68 13.58
N GLY A 316 -22.93 -2.52 12.33
CA GLY A 316 -22.07 -2.05 11.24
C GLY A 316 -21.72 -0.57 11.40
N TRP A 317 -20.63 -0.13 10.79
CA TRP A 317 -20.09 1.21 11.03
C TRP A 317 -19.50 1.85 9.77
N ASN A 318 -19.51 3.18 9.71
CA ASN A 318 -18.75 3.99 8.76
C ASN A 318 -17.83 4.98 9.49
N PHE A 319 -16.52 4.87 9.21
CA PHE A 319 -15.49 5.72 9.80
C PHE A 319 -15.46 7.09 9.10
N TRP A 320 -15.41 8.17 9.87
CA TRP A 320 -15.35 9.53 9.33
C TRP A 320 -14.02 10.24 9.66
N PRO A 321 -13.32 10.86 8.67
CA PRO A 321 -13.39 10.69 7.21
C PRO A 321 -12.17 9.96 6.62
N TRP A 322 -12.23 9.56 5.33
CA TRP A 322 -11.13 8.93 4.58
C TRP A 322 -9.84 9.76 4.58
N LYS A 323 -9.94 11.05 4.23
CA LYS A 323 -8.81 11.98 4.20
C LYS A 323 -9.19 13.44 4.41
N LYS A 324 -8.25 14.19 5.01
CA LYS A 324 -8.34 15.64 5.24
C LYS A 324 -6.94 16.26 5.38
N ILE A 325 -6.85 17.60 5.39
CA ILE A 325 -5.57 18.32 5.45
C ILE A 325 -4.92 18.17 6.83
N ASP A 326 -3.64 17.78 6.83
CA ASP A 326 -2.76 17.70 8.00
C ASP A 326 -3.42 17.09 9.25
N THR A 327 -3.67 15.79 9.20
CA THR A 327 -4.36 15.08 10.27
C THR A 327 -3.62 13.83 10.74
N ARG A 328 -3.97 13.39 11.96
CA ARG A 328 -3.56 12.12 12.57
C ARG A 328 -4.72 11.12 12.68
N THR A 329 -5.94 11.58 12.47
CA THR A 329 -7.14 10.82 12.81
C THR A 329 -7.77 10.11 11.63
N SER A 330 -7.41 10.44 10.39
CA SER A 330 -7.91 9.76 9.18
C SER A 330 -6.90 8.75 8.60
N PRO A 331 -7.35 7.71 7.86
CA PRO A 331 -6.47 6.79 7.14
C PRO A 331 -5.45 7.47 6.22
N ALA A 332 -5.84 8.56 5.54
CA ALA A 332 -4.93 9.38 4.75
C ALA A 332 -4.92 10.85 5.20
N SER A 333 -3.75 11.47 5.16
CA SER A 333 -3.56 12.89 5.49
C SER A 333 -2.96 13.62 4.30
N ILE A 334 -3.65 14.65 3.83
CA ILE A 334 -3.17 15.53 2.77
C ILE A 334 -2.06 16.41 3.33
N VAL A 335 -0.93 16.48 2.62
CA VAL A 335 0.18 17.37 3.00
C VAL A 335 -0.18 18.80 2.57
N PRO A 336 -0.28 19.77 3.49
CA PRO A 336 -0.61 21.13 3.11
C PRO A 336 0.53 21.73 2.25
N PRO A 337 0.22 22.45 1.16
CA PRO A 337 1.22 23.09 0.33
C PRO A 337 1.95 24.22 1.07
N ALA A 338 3.14 24.60 0.58
CA ALA A 338 3.85 25.75 1.12
C ALA A 338 3.02 27.04 0.92
N GLY A 339 2.69 27.72 2.03
CA GLY A 339 1.84 28.92 2.06
C GLY A 339 0.36 28.65 2.41
N TRP A 340 -0.03 27.42 2.77
CA TRP A 340 -1.42 27.13 3.16
C TRP A 340 -1.91 27.91 4.38
N ASP A 341 -1.02 28.18 5.34
CA ASP A 341 -1.35 29.00 6.51
C ASP A 341 -1.71 30.44 6.11
N ASP A 342 -1.15 30.97 5.01
CA ASP A 342 -1.49 32.30 4.50
C ASP A 342 -2.92 32.34 3.92
N VAL A 343 -3.36 31.25 3.27
CA VAL A 343 -4.75 31.08 2.81
C VAL A 343 -5.71 31.12 4.00
N SER A 344 -5.38 30.38 5.06
CA SER A 344 -6.18 30.37 6.29
C SER A 344 -6.20 31.74 6.96
N ALA A 345 -5.06 32.44 6.99
CA ALA A 345 -4.97 33.79 7.54
C ALA A 345 -5.72 34.85 6.71
N ALA A 346 -5.95 34.60 5.42
CA ALA A 346 -6.67 35.50 4.53
C ALA A 346 -8.21 35.39 4.62
N ILE A 347 -8.75 34.42 5.36
CA ILE A 347 -10.21 34.21 5.52
C ILE A 347 -10.95 35.51 5.91
N PRO A 348 -10.48 36.32 6.89
CA PRO A 348 -11.18 37.54 7.31
C PRO A 348 -11.12 38.72 6.30
N GLY A 349 -10.56 38.53 5.10
CA GLY A 349 -10.50 39.54 4.04
C GLY A 349 -9.08 39.94 3.60
N GLY A 350 -8.10 39.05 3.79
CA GLY A 350 -6.73 39.21 3.28
C GLY A 350 -6.57 38.73 1.84
N ASP A 351 -5.42 39.04 1.25
CA ASP A 351 -4.98 38.53 -0.06
C ASP A 351 -3.78 37.57 0.15
N VAL A 352 -3.54 36.69 -0.81
CA VAL A 352 -2.51 35.64 -0.74
C VAL A 352 -1.63 35.72 -1.98
N ALA A 353 -0.33 35.98 -1.77
CA ALA A 353 0.64 35.97 -2.86
C ALA A 353 0.70 34.56 -3.49
N ASP A 354 0.62 34.49 -4.82
CA ASP A 354 0.65 33.25 -5.60
C ASP A 354 -0.44 32.23 -5.21
N ALA A 355 -1.64 32.69 -4.83
CA ALA A 355 -2.77 31.81 -4.47
C ALA A 355 -3.01 30.67 -5.48
N GLY A 356 -2.95 30.97 -6.79
CA GLY A 356 -3.09 29.95 -7.85
C GLY A 356 -2.10 28.79 -7.73
N ARG A 357 -0.83 29.08 -7.46
CA ARG A 357 0.21 28.06 -7.25
C ARG A 357 -0.09 27.21 -6.02
N ILE A 358 -0.56 27.83 -4.92
CA ILE A 358 -0.87 27.14 -3.67
C ILE A 358 -2.04 26.17 -3.87
N PHE A 359 -3.11 26.60 -4.54
CA PHE A 359 -4.26 25.74 -4.84
C PHE A 359 -3.93 24.65 -5.88
N ASP A 360 -3.07 24.92 -6.85
CA ASP A 360 -2.58 23.91 -7.78
C ASP A 360 -1.76 22.82 -7.07
N GLU A 361 -0.86 23.22 -6.16
CA GLU A 361 -0.08 22.28 -5.34
C GLU A 361 -0.98 21.49 -4.38
N LEU A 362 -2.03 22.12 -3.84
CA LEU A 362 -3.02 21.43 -3.01
C LEU A 362 -3.71 20.29 -3.78
N LEU A 363 -4.11 20.52 -5.03
CA LEU A 363 -4.75 19.50 -5.87
C LEU A 363 -3.81 18.30 -6.11
N GLU A 364 -2.53 18.55 -6.35
CA GLU A 364 -1.55 17.46 -6.46
C GLU A 364 -1.40 16.69 -5.14
N ASN A 365 -1.34 17.40 -4.01
CA ASN A 365 -1.22 16.79 -2.68
C ASN A 365 -2.49 16.02 -2.25
N MET A 366 -3.65 16.32 -2.83
CA MET A 366 -4.92 15.62 -2.57
C MET A 366 -4.98 14.22 -3.18
N ARG A 367 -4.16 13.92 -4.19
CA ARG A 367 -4.08 12.59 -4.81
C ARG A 367 -3.57 11.57 -3.78
N ILE A 368 -4.15 10.37 -3.74
CA ILE A 368 -3.89 9.40 -2.66
C ILE A 368 -2.43 8.97 -2.59
N GLU A 369 -1.73 8.91 -3.73
CA GLU A 369 -0.31 8.60 -3.85
C GLU A 369 0.60 9.65 -3.19
N ASN A 370 0.11 10.88 -3.03
CA ASN A 370 0.83 12.00 -2.41
C ASN A 370 0.40 12.25 -0.96
N CYS A 371 -0.65 11.58 -0.50
CA CYS A 371 -1.10 11.65 0.89
C CYS A 371 -0.18 10.86 1.83
N ARG A 372 -0.04 11.33 3.07
CA ARG A 372 0.59 10.55 4.14
C ARG A 372 -0.37 9.45 4.60
N TRP A 373 -0.03 8.21 4.28
CA TRP A 373 -0.77 7.01 4.70
C TRP A 373 -0.60 6.70 6.21
N GLN A 374 -1.70 6.38 6.90
CA GLN A 374 -1.76 6.13 8.35
C GLN A 374 -2.35 4.74 8.66
N PRO A 375 -1.58 3.65 8.45
CA PRO A 375 -2.07 2.28 8.63
C PRO A 375 -2.47 1.94 10.08
N ASP A 376 -1.92 2.66 11.06
CA ASP A 376 -2.27 2.45 12.47
C ASP A 376 -3.74 2.84 12.76
N VAL A 377 -4.30 3.82 12.05
CA VAL A 377 -5.73 4.18 12.15
C VAL A 377 -6.59 3.02 11.66
N VAL A 378 -6.25 2.46 10.49
CA VAL A 378 -6.94 1.29 9.91
C VAL A 378 -6.81 0.07 10.82
N ALA A 379 -5.62 -0.17 11.38
CA ALA A 379 -5.37 -1.27 12.31
C ALA A 379 -6.20 -1.15 13.59
N ALA A 380 -6.35 0.06 14.13
CA ALA A 380 -7.18 0.32 15.31
C ALA A 380 -8.66 0.00 15.02
N ILE A 381 -9.26 0.63 14.01
CA ILE A 381 -10.70 0.47 13.73
C ILE A 381 -11.07 -0.95 13.29
N THR A 382 -10.22 -1.63 12.50
CA THR A 382 -10.48 -3.01 12.04
C THR A 382 -10.15 -4.07 13.09
N GLY A 383 -9.35 -3.71 14.11
CA GLY A 383 -8.77 -4.64 15.08
C GLY A 383 -7.71 -5.56 14.50
N VAL A 384 -7.19 -5.27 13.30
CA VAL A 384 -6.20 -6.10 12.60
C VAL A 384 -4.79 -5.57 12.86
N ALA A 385 -3.99 -6.33 13.61
CA ALA A 385 -2.62 -5.99 13.99
C ALA A 385 -2.39 -4.56 14.58
N PRO A 386 -3.27 -4.03 15.47
CA PRO A 386 -3.02 -2.77 16.15
C PRO A 386 -1.72 -2.85 16.96
N ARG A 387 -0.92 -1.78 16.96
CA ARG A 387 0.36 -1.74 17.67
C ARG A 387 0.19 -1.71 19.20
N VAL A 388 -0.83 -1.04 19.69
CA VAL A 388 -1.13 -0.92 21.11
C VAL A 388 -2.63 -1.06 21.31
N VAL A 389 -3.03 -1.88 22.28
CA VAL A 389 -4.41 -1.95 22.76
C VAL A 389 -4.46 -1.41 24.20
N PRO A 390 -5.37 -0.47 24.53
CA PRO A 390 -5.46 0.09 25.88
C PRO A 390 -6.04 -0.92 26.86
N ALA A 391 -5.63 -0.85 28.13
CA ALA A 391 -6.08 -1.78 29.16
C ALA A 391 -7.60 -1.81 29.33
N TRP A 392 -8.25 -0.65 29.19
CA TRP A 392 -9.69 -0.48 29.28
C TRP A 392 -10.46 -0.92 28.01
N GLY A 393 -9.73 -1.29 26.94
CA GLY A 393 -10.28 -1.82 25.69
C GLY A 393 -10.43 -3.35 25.65
N PHE A 394 -10.57 -4.01 26.81
CA PHE A 394 -10.92 -5.44 26.86
C PHE A 394 -12.34 -5.68 26.31
N GLY A 395 -12.70 -6.92 25.99
CA GLY A 395 -13.98 -7.23 25.32
C GLY A 395 -15.24 -6.81 26.10
N PHE A 396 -16.38 -6.80 25.40
CA PHE A 396 -17.68 -6.31 25.91
C PHE A 396 -18.70 -7.41 26.23
N ARG A 397 -18.30 -8.68 26.24
CA ARG A 397 -19.20 -9.83 26.48
C ARG A 397 -19.43 -10.13 27.97
N GLY A 398 -18.85 -9.33 28.85
CA GLY A 398 -19.03 -9.44 30.29
C GLY A 398 -18.10 -10.43 30.99
N ALA A 399 -18.36 -10.62 32.28
CA ALA A 399 -17.55 -11.45 33.17
C ALA A 399 -17.60 -12.94 32.79
N GLY A 400 -16.45 -13.61 32.86
CA GLY A 400 -16.26 -15.01 32.46
C GLY A 400 -16.01 -15.19 30.95
N GLU A 401 -16.38 -14.21 30.12
CA GLU A 401 -16.13 -14.24 28.68
C GLU A 401 -15.03 -13.28 28.24
N SER A 402 -15.14 -12.00 28.56
CA SER A 402 -14.16 -10.97 28.16
C SER A 402 -13.16 -10.62 29.26
N PHE A 403 -13.50 -10.91 30.51
CA PHE A 403 -12.62 -10.72 31.66
C PHE A 403 -13.00 -11.63 32.82
N SER A 404 -12.06 -11.87 33.73
CA SER A 404 -12.34 -12.38 35.07
C SER A 404 -11.51 -11.60 36.06
N VAL A 405 -12.18 -10.91 36.97
CA VAL A 405 -11.54 -10.06 37.97
C VAL A 405 -12.16 -10.34 39.33
N ALA A 406 -11.36 -10.38 40.39
CA ALA A 406 -11.83 -10.58 41.76
C ALA A 406 -12.55 -9.35 42.38
N GLY A 407 -13.01 -8.43 41.53
CA GLY A 407 -13.73 -7.20 41.86
C GLY A 407 -12.82 -5.97 42.07
N GLY A 408 -13.22 -4.86 41.46
CA GLY A 408 -12.64 -3.52 41.63
C GLY A 408 -13.73 -2.44 41.73
N GLU A 409 -13.35 -1.21 42.09
CA GLU A 409 -14.27 -0.08 42.05
C GLU A 409 -14.42 0.41 40.60
N PRO A 410 -15.64 0.46 40.04
CA PRO A 410 -15.86 0.98 38.70
C PRO A 410 -15.64 2.50 38.66
N LEU A 411 -15.15 3.00 37.53
CA LEU A 411 -15.05 4.42 37.27
C LEU A 411 -16.41 4.92 36.76
N ALA A 412 -17.00 5.89 37.45
CA ALA A 412 -18.27 6.47 37.03
C ALA A 412 -18.17 7.01 35.59
N GLY A 413 -19.13 6.64 34.73
CA GLY A 413 -19.19 7.08 33.34
C GLY A 413 -18.23 6.38 32.37
N ILE A 414 -17.39 5.44 32.84
CA ILE A 414 -16.47 4.69 31.97
C ILE A 414 -16.56 3.20 32.31
N ARG A 415 -17.28 2.45 31.48
CA ARG A 415 -17.49 0.99 31.66
C ARG A 415 -18.00 0.67 33.08
N ALA A 416 -18.91 1.51 33.59
CA ALA A 416 -19.39 1.42 34.97
C ALA A 416 -20.12 0.09 35.28
N ASP A 417 -20.61 -0.60 34.25
CA ASP A 417 -21.27 -1.89 34.35
C ASP A 417 -20.29 -3.08 34.49
N ASP A 418 -19.00 -2.86 34.23
CA ASP A 418 -17.97 -3.88 34.37
C ASP A 418 -17.35 -3.88 35.77
N ALA A 419 -17.15 -5.06 36.36
CA ALA A 419 -16.53 -5.21 37.69
C ALA A 419 -15.00 -5.00 37.69
N ALA A 420 -14.42 -4.52 36.59
CA ALA A 420 -12.99 -4.27 36.46
C ALA A 420 -12.60 -2.96 37.17
N GLY A 421 -11.50 -3.00 37.92
CA GLY A 421 -10.97 -1.83 38.63
C GLY A 421 -10.31 -0.82 37.69
N ILE A 422 -11.11 -0.12 36.88
CA ILE A 422 -10.67 0.96 35.99
C ILE A 422 -10.51 2.24 36.81
N ARG A 423 -9.40 2.94 36.62
CA ARG A 423 -9.17 4.28 37.21
C ARG A 423 -8.19 5.09 36.38
N PHE A 424 -8.10 6.38 36.66
CA PHE A 424 -7.00 7.19 36.19
C PHE A 424 -5.66 6.72 36.81
N ALA A 425 -4.60 6.74 36.01
CA ALA A 425 -3.26 6.37 36.43
C ALA A 425 -2.72 7.29 37.52
N HIS A 426 -3.03 8.59 37.41
CA HIS A 426 -2.57 9.64 38.31
C HIS A 426 -3.74 10.29 39.06
N ARG A 427 -3.46 10.78 40.29
CA ARG A 427 -4.42 11.58 41.08
C ARG A 427 -4.25 13.06 40.73
N GLY A 428 -5.35 13.81 40.58
CA GLY A 428 -5.31 15.24 40.28
C GLY A 428 -6.51 15.71 39.48
N ASP A 429 -6.32 16.76 38.66
CA ASP A 429 -7.30 17.34 37.74
C ASP A 429 -7.56 16.42 36.53
N ASN A 430 -8.15 15.26 36.78
CA ASN A 430 -8.58 14.33 35.74
C ASN A 430 -9.79 14.90 35.00
N PRO A 431 -9.88 14.75 33.67
CA PRO A 431 -11.02 15.23 32.91
C PRO A 431 -12.30 14.44 33.26
N GLU A 432 -13.45 15.11 33.19
CA GLU A 432 -14.76 14.46 33.33
C GLU A 432 -15.00 13.47 32.18
N ASN A 433 -14.60 13.85 30.96
CA ASN A 433 -14.60 12.99 29.78
C ASN A 433 -13.18 12.93 29.16
N PRO A 434 -12.39 11.86 29.41
CA PRO A 434 -11.05 11.73 28.83
C PRO A 434 -11.05 11.49 27.32
N PHE A 435 -12.21 11.24 26.72
CA PHE A 435 -12.36 10.91 25.30
C PHE A 435 -12.72 12.10 24.42
N GLU A 436 -12.88 13.30 25.00
CA GLU A 436 -13.14 14.53 24.28
C GLU A 436 -11.88 15.09 23.61
N GLN A 437 -11.45 14.42 22.54
CA GLN A 437 -10.26 14.77 21.76
C GLN A 437 -10.50 14.53 20.27
N SER A 438 -10.15 15.52 19.44
CA SER A 438 -10.32 15.48 17.98
C SER A 438 -9.00 15.47 17.18
N ASP A 439 -7.86 15.69 17.85
CA ASP A 439 -6.55 15.87 17.21
C ASP A 439 -5.73 14.57 17.07
N GLY A 440 -6.18 13.47 17.68
CA GLY A 440 -5.51 12.17 17.67
C GLY A 440 -4.16 12.15 18.38
N ARG A 441 -3.90 13.07 19.31
CA ARG A 441 -2.67 13.06 20.11
C ARG A 441 -2.63 11.90 21.10
N ASP A 442 -1.45 11.61 21.63
CA ASP A 442 -1.32 10.67 22.74
C ASP A 442 -1.98 11.23 24.02
N TYR A 443 -2.51 10.34 24.86
CA TYR A 443 -3.05 10.71 26.16
C TYR A 443 -1.98 11.34 27.05
N ARG A 444 -2.33 12.47 27.67
CA ARG A 444 -1.54 13.08 28.74
C ARG A 444 -1.57 12.16 29.96
N PRO A 445 -0.60 12.26 30.88
CA PRO A 445 -0.62 11.47 32.12
C PRO A 445 -1.97 11.54 32.87
N ALA A 446 -2.59 12.72 32.98
CA ALA A 446 -3.90 12.90 33.63
C ALA A 446 -5.08 12.23 32.90
N GLU A 447 -4.91 11.85 31.63
CA GLU A 447 -5.94 11.22 30.79
C GLU A 447 -5.75 9.68 30.73
N GLN A 448 -4.61 9.18 31.20
CA GLN A 448 -4.27 7.77 31.10
C GLN A 448 -5.15 6.94 32.05
N LEU A 449 -5.91 6.01 31.47
CA LEU A 449 -6.72 5.04 32.21
C LEU A 449 -5.96 3.71 32.35
N VAL A 450 -6.06 3.11 33.53
CA VAL A 450 -5.43 1.84 33.89
C VAL A 450 -6.43 0.88 34.51
N VAL A 451 -6.10 -0.41 34.48
CA VAL A 451 -6.86 -1.49 35.13
C VAL A 451 -5.97 -2.19 36.15
N ASP A 452 -6.41 -2.24 37.40
CA ASP A 452 -5.71 -3.00 38.44
C ASP A 452 -6.14 -4.48 38.41
N LEU A 453 -5.17 -5.39 38.34
CA LEU A 453 -5.39 -6.84 38.28
C LEU A 453 -4.68 -7.55 39.46
N ARG A 454 -5.39 -8.48 40.10
CA ARG A 454 -4.86 -9.38 41.14
C ARG A 454 -4.33 -10.68 40.51
N PRO A 455 -3.52 -11.47 41.24
CA PRO A 455 -3.08 -12.77 40.75
C PRO A 455 -4.27 -13.66 40.36
N GLY A 456 -4.26 -14.16 39.12
CA GLY A 456 -5.33 -14.96 38.54
C GLY A 456 -6.39 -14.17 37.76
N ASP A 457 -6.43 -12.84 37.91
CA ASP A 457 -7.31 -11.99 37.10
C ASP A 457 -6.82 -11.96 35.65
N TRP A 458 -7.75 -11.81 34.71
CA TRP A 458 -7.43 -11.72 33.29
C TRP A 458 -8.37 -10.81 32.50
N LEU A 459 -7.83 -10.23 31.43
CA LEU A 459 -8.54 -9.41 30.44
C LEU A 459 -8.29 -9.98 29.05
N GLU A 460 -9.33 -10.09 28.23
CA GLU A 460 -9.24 -10.54 26.84
C GLU A 460 -9.48 -9.36 25.87
N PHE A 461 -8.59 -9.23 24.89
CA PHE A 461 -8.59 -8.19 23.86
C PHE A 461 -8.88 -8.83 22.49
N GLU A 462 -9.89 -8.33 21.79
CA GLU A 462 -10.38 -8.89 20.53
C GLU A 462 -9.68 -8.28 19.30
N GLY A 463 -9.28 -9.10 18.32
CA GLY A 463 -8.63 -8.59 17.10
C GLY A 463 -8.57 -9.58 15.94
N GLY A 464 -9.64 -10.38 15.77
CA GLY A 464 -9.85 -11.20 14.57
C GLY A 464 -8.77 -12.26 14.29
N GLY A 465 -8.15 -12.84 15.32
CA GLY A 465 -7.08 -13.86 15.18
C GLY A 465 -5.71 -13.31 14.74
N SER A 466 -5.62 -12.01 14.43
CA SER A 466 -4.44 -11.32 13.91
C SER A 466 -3.48 -10.79 14.98
N LEU A 467 -3.93 -10.72 16.24
CA LEU A 467 -3.12 -10.19 17.33
C LEU A 467 -1.96 -11.16 17.65
N ALA A 468 -0.74 -10.64 17.52
CA ALA A 468 0.48 -11.41 17.78
C ALA A 468 0.78 -11.45 19.28
N VAL A 469 0.87 -12.67 19.83
CA VAL A 469 1.27 -12.89 21.23
C VAL A 469 2.79 -12.86 21.38
N GLU A 470 3.52 -13.30 20.34
CA GLU A 470 4.96 -13.38 20.36
C GLU A 470 5.61 -11.99 20.44
N GLY A 471 6.34 -11.75 21.53
CA GLY A 471 6.99 -10.46 21.77
C GLY A 471 6.02 -9.34 22.18
N ALA A 472 4.76 -9.67 22.53
CA ALA A 472 3.86 -8.73 23.17
C ALA A 472 4.43 -8.28 24.51
N ARG A 473 4.28 -6.99 24.83
CA ARG A 473 4.75 -6.40 26.08
C ARG A 473 3.60 -5.80 26.85
N VAL A 474 3.51 -6.16 28.12
CA VAL A 474 2.53 -5.60 29.06
C VAL A 474 3.00 -4.20 29.47
N ILE A 475 2.15 -3.20 29.28
CA ILE A 475 2.45 -1.79 29.57
C ILE A 475 1.71 -1.40 30.85
N GLY A 476 2.43 -0.88 31.85
CA GLY A 476 1.90 -0.16 33.00
C GLY A 476 2.00 1.36 32.81
N PRO A 477 1.61 2.17 33.82
CA PRO A 477 1.54 3.62 33.68
C PRO A 477 2.90 4.28 33.37
N GLU A 478 3.99 3.73 33.90
CA GLU A 478 5.36 4.26 33.73
C GLU A 478 6.19 3.52 32.66
N GLY A 479 5.59 2.56 31.93
CA GLY A 479 6.29 1.80 30.88
C GLY A 479 6.04 0.29 30.97
N VAL A 480 6.93 -0.50 30.36
CA VAL A 480 6.79 -1.97 30.32
C VAL A 480 6.94 -2.57 31.72
N ILE A 481 6.04 -3.50 32.07
CA ILE A 481 6.00 -4.16 33.38
C ILE A 481 6.03 -5.70 33.25
N ASP A 482 6.60 -6.36 34.25
CA ASP A 482 6.55 -7.83 34.38
C ASP A 482 5.37 -8.28 35.27
N GLY A 483 5.08 -9.58 35.29
CA GLY A 483 4.12 -10.17 36.22
C GLY A 483 2.70 -10.31 35.72
N ALA A 484 2.51 -10.13 34.42
CA ALA A 484 1.38 -10.66 33.69
C ALA A 484 1.92 -11.37 32.45
N ARG A 485 1.26 -12.46 32.06
CA ARG A 485 1.55 -13.18 30.82
C ARG A 485 0.54 -12.81 29.75
N VAL A 486 0.98 -12.78 28.50
CA VAL A 486 0.10 -12.64 27.34
C VAL A 486 -0.03 -14.01 26.69
N GLU A 487 -1.25 -14.49 26.51
CA GLU A 487 -1.55 -15.77 25.87
C GLU A 487 -2.56 -15.58 24.72
N ARG A 488 -2.58 -16.51 23.77
CA ARG A 488 -3.55 -16.47 22.66
C ARG A 488 -4.91 -16.90 23.19
N SER A 489 -5.97 -16.22 22.75
CA SER A 489 -7.35 -16.63 23.00
C SER A 489 -8.07 -16.92 21.69
N ALA A 490 -9.29 -17.47 21.78
CA ALA A 490 -10.11 -17.73 20.60
C ALA A 490 -10.46 -16.46 19.80
N ARG A 491 -10.51 -15.30 20.48
CA ARG A 491 -10.92 -14.00 19.90
C ARG A 491 -9.77 -13.01 19.68
N GLY A 492 -8.59 -13.28 20.25
CA GLY A 492 -7.42 -12.42 20.13
C GLY A 492 -6.33 -12.80 21.13
N VAL A 493 -6.08 -11.92 22.11
CA VAL A 493 -5.08 -12.12 23.16
C VAL A 493 -5.69 -11.97 24.54
N ARG A 494 -5.16 -12.69 25.51
CA ARG A 494 -5.53 -12.59 26.91
C ARG A 494 -4.32 -12.22 27.73
N VAL A 495 -4.48 -11.25 28.61
CA VAL A 495 -3.49 -10.88 29.62
C VAL A 495 -3.93 -11.50 30.94
N VAL A 496 -3.09 -12.33 31.53
CA VAL A 496 -3.34 -12.99 32.82
C VAL A 496 -2.33 -12.48 33.83
N ALA A 497 -2.80 -11.90 34.93
CA ALA A 497 -1.95 -11.40 36.01
C ALA A 497 -1.42 -12.56 36.86
N GLU A 498 -0.11 -12.62 37.06
CA GLU A 498 0.57 -13.64 37.88
C GLU A 498 0.93 -13.09 39.27
N ARG A 499 1.05 -11.77 39.37
CA ARG A 499 1.18 -10.98 40.60
C ARG A 499 0.26 -9.75 40.48
N PRO A 500 0.05 -8.97 41.56
CA PRO A 500 -0.65 -7.69 41.42
C PRO A 500 0.04 -6.79 40.40
N VAL A 501 -0.70 -6.31 39.40
CA VAL A 501 -0.20 -5.40 38.34
C VAL A 501 -1.22 -4.31 38.04
N THR A 502 -0.73 -3.14 37.63
CA THR A 502 -1.55 -2.05 37.09
C THR A 502 -1.29 -1.96 35.60
N LEU A 503 -2.29 -2.32 34.79
CA LEU A 503 -2.20 -2.39 33.33
C LEU A 503 -2.65 -1.07 32.70
N ALA A 504 -1.82 -0.46 31.87
CA ALA A 504 -2.18 0.66 30.99
C ALA A 504 -2.51 0.19 29.56
N GLY A 505 -1.91 -0.92 29.11
CA GLY A 505 -2.23 -1.53 27.82
C GLY A 505 -1.31 -2.68 27.47
N VAL A 506 -1.41 -3.16 26.24
CA VAL A 506 -0.55 -4.19 25.67
C VAL A 506 0.04 -3.66 24.37
N GLU A 507 1.37 -3.64 24.29
CA GLU A 507 2.06 -3.41 23.02
C GLU A 507 2.14 -4.73 22.26
N LEU A 508 1.47 -4.79 21.12
CA LEU A 508 1.46 -5.93 20.23
C LEU A 508 2.46 -5.65 19.11
N ARG A 509 3.40 -6.56 18.88
CA ARG A 509 4.35 -6.41 17.78
C ARG A 509 3.69 -6.88 16.50
N GLY A 510 3.44 -5.96 15.57
CA GLY A 510 3.11 -6.32 14.18
C GLY A 510 4.23 -7.17 13.58
N SER A 511 3.86 -8.27 12.92
CA SER A 511 4.76 -9.16 12.19
C SER A 511 5.64 -8.42 11.16
N GLY A 512 5.14 -7.32 10.57
CA GLY A 512 5.84 -6.57 9.51
C GLY A 512 7.12 -5.82 9.93
N GLY A 513 7.23 -5.33 11.16
CA GLY A 513 8.42 -4.58 11.61
C GLY A 513 9.63 -5.48 11.88
N ARG A 514 9.41 -6.64 12.51
CA ARG A 514 10.45 -7.65 12.73
C ARG A 514 10.83 -8.32 11.41
N GLN A 515 9.86 -8.65 10.56
CA GLN A 515 10.12 -9.31 9.27
C GLN A 515 10.91 -8.41 8.32
N ARG A 516 10.57 -7.10 8.25
CA ARG A 516 11.36 -6.13 7.49
C ARG A 516 12.77 -5.95 8.06
N ASN A 517 12.89 -5.78 9.38
CA ASN A 517 14.21 -5.63 10.01
C ASN A 517 15.04 -6.91 9.89
N ARG A 518 14.41 -8.09 9.92
CA ARG A 518 15.03 -9.39 9.65
C ARG A 518 15.56 -9.43 8.22
N GLY A 519 14.74 -9.09 7.23
CA GLY A 519 15.17 -9.05 5.84
C GLY A 519 16.36 -8.12 5.63
N VAL A 520 16.29 -6.89 6.14
CA VAL A 520 17.40 -5.91 6.06
C VAL A 520 18.68 -6.44 6.72
N VAL A 521 18.58 -7.05 7.90
CA VAL A 521 19.73 -7.63 8.61
C VAL A 521 20.32 -8.82 7.84
N LEU A 522 19.49 -9.74 7.35
CA LEU A 522 19.96 -10.89 6.57
C LEU A 522 20.62 -10.44 5.27
N THR A 523 19.99 -9.54 4.50
CA THR A 523 20.60 -8.94 3.29
C THR A 523 21.96 -8.32 3.60
N HIS A 524 22.08 -7.56 4.69
CA HIS A 524 23.36 -6.97 5.07
C HIS A 524 24.42 -8.02 5.43
N ILE A 525 24.06 -9.07 6.16
CA ILE A 525 24.96 -10.19 6.49
C ILE A 525 25.44 -10.88 5.20
N LEU A 526 24.53 -11.13 4.26
CA LEU A 526 24.83 -11.76 2.97
C LEU A 526 25.76 -10.89 2.11
N GLN A 527 25.50 -9.58 2.03
CA GLN A 527 26.30 -8.65 1.21
C GLN A 527 27.69 -8.36 1.80
N THR A 528 27.82 -8.38 3.13
CA THR A 528 29.10 -8.14 3.81
C THR A 528 29.92 -9.41 4.01
N GLY A 529 29.28 -10.58 4.01
CA GLY A 529 29.88 -11.89 4.28
C GLY A 529 30.28 -12.10 5.74
N ARG A 530 30.74 -11.04 6.42
CA ARG A 530 31.17 -11.07 7.82
C ARG A 530 30.90 -9.74 8.51
N THR A 531 30.20 -9.79 9.64
CA THR A 531 29.83 -8.59 10.41
C THR A 531 29.74 -8.87 11.92
N ASN A 532 29.30 -7.91 12.72
CA ASN A 532 28.98 -8.09 14.13
C ASN A 532 27.70 -7.34 14.51
N ARG A 533 27.11 -7.68 15.66
CA ARG A 533 25.84 -7.08 16.14
C ARG A 533 25.89 -5.55 16.26
N GLY A 534 27.04 -4.98 16.60
CA GLY A 534 27.22 -3.54 16.74
C GLY A 534 27.23 -2.82 15.40
N ASP A 535 27.89 -3.37 14.41
CA ASP A 535 27.91 -2.82 13.05
C ASP A 535 26.58 -3.06 12.33
N LEU A 536 25.92 -4.21 12.56
CA LEU A 536 24.55 -4.46 12.10
C LEU A 536 23.56 -3.43 12.63
N ALA A 537 23.62 -3.14 13.94
CA ALA A 537 22.78 -2.11 14.55
C ALA A 537 22.98 -0.75 13.86
N ARG A 538 24.24 -0.37 13.59
CA ARG A 538 24.57 0.91 12.93
C ARG A 538 24.14 0.94 11.46
N ALA A 539 24.52 -0.07 10.68
CA ALA A 539 24.28 -0.12 9.24
C ALA A 539 22.80 -0.29 8.88
N CYS A 540 22.04 -1.01 9.71
CA CYS A 540 20.62 -1.26 9.49
C CYS A 540 19.70 -0.24 10.19
N GLY A 541 20.26 0.75 10.92
CA GLY A 541 19.47 1.73 11.67
C GLY A 541 18.65 1.13 12.84
N LEU A 542 19.19 0.10 13.50
CA LEU A 542 18.52 -0.65 14.57
C LEU A 542 19.15 -0.39 15.94
N SER A 543 18.39 -0.63 17.01
CA SER A 543 18.98 -0.73 18.35
C SER A 543 19.87 -1.98 18.47
N LEU A 544 20.88 -1.95 19.34
CA LEU A 544 21.75 -3.11 19.58
C LEU A 544 20.95 -4.33 20.08
N ALA A 545 19.91 -4.10 20.89
CA ALA A 545 19.01 -5.16 21.35
C ALA A 545 18.21 -5.78 20.18
N SER A 546 17.71 -4.95 19.27
CA SER A 546 16.98 -5.43 18.08
C SER A 546 17.88 -6.26 17.17
N ALA A 547 19.10 -5.78 16.88
CA ALA A 547 20.07 -6.52 16.07
C ALA A 547 20.47 -7.85 16.74
N THR A 548 20.62 -7.85 18.07
CA THR A 548 20.93 -9.07 18.84
C THR A 548 19.84 -10.12 18.73
N ASN A 549 18.57 -9.72 18.87
CA ASN A 549 17.44 -10.63 18.77
C ASN A 549 17.30 -11.20 17.36
N ILE A 550 17.38 -10.36 16.33
CA ILE A 550 17.27 -10.80 14.93
C ILE A 550 18.41 -11.77 14.57
N VAL A 551 19.65 -11.47 14.96
CA VAL A 551 20.77 -12.39 14.74
C VAL A 551 20.52 -13.73 15.43
N SER A 552 19.97 -13.71 16.65
CA SER A 552 19.67 -14.95 17.38
C SER A 552 18.60 -15.78 16.68
N ASP A 553 17.57 -15.13 16.11
CA ASP A 553 16.56 -15.81 15.29
C ASP A 553 17.19 -16.44 14.04
N LEU A 554 18.01 -15.70 13.31
CA LEU A 554 18.68 -16.21 12.10
C LEU A 554 19.64 -17.36 12.41
N VAL A 555 20.27 -17.37 13.59
CA VAL A 555 21.09 -18.50 14.06
C VAL A 555 20.21 -19.71 14.36
N ALA A 556 19.06 -19.50 15.01
CA ALA A 556 18.11 -20.57 15.33
C ALA A 556 17.48 -21.18 14.07
N GLU A 557 17.22 -20.37 13.05
CA GLU A 557 16.75 -20.80 11.71
C GLU A 557 17.86 -21.50 10.89
N GLY A 558 19.11 -21.49 11.37
CA GLY A 558 20.24 -22.09 10.68
C GLY A 558 20.75 -21.29 9.48
N LEU A 559 20.30 -20.05 9.27
CA LEU A 559 20.71 -19.21 8.14
C LEU A 559 22.05 -18.51 8.37
N VAL A 560 22.43 -18.26 9.63
CA VAL A 560 23.71 -17.64 9.99
C VAL A 560 24.37 -18.41 11.14
N HIS A 561 25.66 -18.19 11.35
CA HIS A 561 26.40 -18.73 12.49
C HIS A 561 27.31 -17.67 13.14
N GLU A 562 27.71 -17.92 14.39
CA GLU A 562 28.66 -17.05 15.09
C GLU A 562 30.08 -17.63 15.02
N THR A 563 31.02 -16.89 14.42
CA THR A 563 32.39 -17.37 14.15
C THR A 563 33.46 -16.58 14.90
N GLY A 564 33.78 -17.06 16.11
CA GLY A 564 34.94 -16.59 16.88
C GLY A 564 34.76 -15.22 17.54
N LEU A 565 35.86 -14.70 18.11
CA LEU A 565 35.90 -13.45 18.89
C LEU A 565 37.03 -12.55 18.37
N ILE A 566 36.75 -11.26 18.16
CA ILE A 566 37.77 -10.23 17.89
C ILE A 566 38.11 -9.47 19.17
N ALA A 567 39.40 -9.17 19.37
CA ALA A 567 39.86 -8.31 20.46
C ALA A 567 39.32 -6.88 20.30
N SER A 568 38.58 -6.42 21.32
CA SER A 568 38.11 -5.04 21.43
C SER A 568 39.23 -4.15 22.01
N ARG A 569 39.39 -2.92 21.50
CA ARG A 569 40.28 -1.92 22.12
C ARG A 569 39.65 -1.44 23.44
N GLY A 570 39.87 -2.20 24.51
CA GLY A 570 39.50 -1.83 25.89
C GLY A 570 38.17 -2.39 26.41
N GLY A 571 37.55 -3.38 25.74
CA GLY A 571 36.25 -3.96 26.16
C GLY A 571 36.11 -5.47 25.93
N ARG A 572 34.91 -6.00 26.18
CA ARG A 572 34.56 -7.44 26.00
C ARG A 572 34.79 -7.86 24.54
N PRO A 573 35.30 -9.08 24.27
CA PRO A 573 35.51 -9.58 22.91
C PRO A 573 34.22 -9.55 22.06
N ILE A 574 34.34 -9.21 20.78
CA ILE A 574 33.20 -9.02 19.85
C ILE A 574 32.95 -10.32 19.08
N SER A 575 31.74 -10.86 19.17
CA SER A 575 31.32 -12.03 18.38
C SER A 575 30.99 -11.62 16.95
N LEU A 576 31.47 -12.42 16.00
CA LEU A 576 31.23 -12.24 14.57
C LEU A 576 30.03 -13.06 14.11
N VAL A 577 29.36 -12.57 13.07
CA VAL A 577 28.19 -13.18 12.44
C VAL A 577 28.47 -13.31 10.95
N GLU A 578 28.29 -14.52 10.41
CA GLU A 578 28.52 -14.88 9.01
C GLU A 578 27.33 -15.74 8.50
N PRO A 579 26.98 -15.70 7.20
CA PRO A 579 26.01 -16.62 6.63
C PRO A 579 26.47 -18.08 6.83
N ARG A 580 25.53 -19.00 7.08
CA ARG A 580 25.82 -20.44 7.06
C ARG A 580 25.61 -20.93 5.63
N PRO A 581 26.66 -21.34 4.89
CA PRO A 581 26.55 -21.76 3.49
C PRO A 581 25.44 -22.80 3.27
N GLU A 582 25.37 -23.82 4.13
CA GLU A 582 24.42 -24.93 4.03
C GLU A 582 23.02 -24.60 4.55
N GLY A 583 22.77 -23.36 5.01
CA GLY A 583 21.49 -22.95 5.59
C GLY A 583 20.34 -22.88 4.57
N ALA A 584 20.68 -22.67 3.30
CA ALA A 584 19.76 -22.68 2.18
C ALA A 584 20.54 -22.89 0.87
N TYR A 585 19.86 -23.44 -0.13
CA TYR A 585 20.40 -23.53 -1.48
C TYR A 585 19.46 -22.86 -2.47
N LEU A 586 20.02 -22.37 -3.56
CA LEU A 586 19.32 -21.58 -4.58
C LEU A 586 19.78 -22.06 -5.96
N VAL A 587 18.87 -22.17 -6.92
CA VAL A 587 19.26 -22.45 -8.31
C VAL A 587 19.04 -21.20 -9.14
N GLY A 588 19.99 -20.88 -10.00
CA GLY A 588 19.88 -19.85 -11.02
C GLY A 588 20.22 -20.41 -12.38
N ALA A 589 19.40 -20.11 -13.38
CA ALA A 589 19.61 -20.55 -14.76
C ALA A 589 19.75 -19.33 -15.69
N ASP A 590 20.82 -19.32 -16.50
CA ASP A 590 20.87 -18.52 -17.72
C ASP A 590 20.27 -19.35 -18.85
N VAL A 591 19.05 -18.99 -19.26
CA VAL A 591 18.32 -19.64 -20.35
C VAL A 591 18.65 -18.86 -21.62
N GLY A 592 19.75 -19.23 -22.25
CA GLY A 592 20.26 -18.54 -23.43
C GLY A 592 19.74 -19.12 -24.74
N GLU A 593 20.01 -18.39 -25.83
CA GLU A 593 19.62 -18.74 -27.20
C GLU A 593 20.30 -20.01 -27.77
N ARG A 594 21.33 -20.54 -27.09
CA ARG A 594 22.09 -21.72 -27.53
C ARG A 594 22.27 -22.75 -26.43
N GLY A 595 21.38 -22.76 -25.46
CA GLY A 595 21.44 -23.69 -24.34
C GLY A 595 21.29 -23.01 -23.00
N VAL A 596 21.30 -23.84 -21.98
CA VAL A 596 20.93 -23.47 -20.62
C VAL A 596 22.11 -23.76 -19.71
N ALA A 597 22.59 -22.73 -19.00
CA ALA A 597 23.55 -22.88 -17.92
C ALA A 597 22.81 -22.80 -16.58
N VAL A 598 22.76 -23.91 -15.85
CA VAL A 598 22.11 -23.99 -14.53
C VAL A 598 23.19 -24.10 -13.47
N GLU A 599 23.16 -23.21 -12.48
CA GLU A 599 24.11 -23.19 -11.38
C GLU A 599 23.37 -23.34 -10.03
N LEU A 600 23.92 -24.18 -9.16
CA LEU A 600 23.47 -24.35 -7.77
C LEU A 600 24.35 -23.48 -6.87
N PHE A 601 23.73 -22.66 -6.03
CA PHE A 601 24.38 -21.77 -5.08
C PHE A 601 24.05 -22.14 -3.64
N ASP A 602 25.03 -21.97 -2.76
CA ASP A 602 24.83 -21.96 -1.31
C ASP A 602 24.25 -20.61 -0.85
N LEU A 603 23.90 -20.47 0.44
CA LEU A 603 23.34 -19.23 0.99
C LEU A 603 24.33 -18.05 0.93
N SER A 604 25.64 -18.33 0.89
CA SER A 604 26.67 -17.31 0.69
C SER A 604 26.84 -16.91 -0.80
N MET A 605 25.99 -17.44 -1.68
CA MET A 605 26.04 -17.27 -3.14
C MET A 605 27.35 -17.76 -3.77
N HIS A 606 28.02 -18.74 -3.15
CA HIS A 606 29.08 -19.48 -3.83
C HIS A 606 28.48 -20.60 -4.68
N ARG A 607 29.03 -20.77 -5.88
CA ARG A 607 28.62 -21.85 -6.78
C ARG A 607 29.10 -23.20 -6.26
N VAL A 608 28.15 -24.09 -5.98
CA VAL A 608 28.36 -25.47 -5.51
C VAL A 608 28.59 -26.42 -6.69
N ASP A 609 27.70 -26.36 -7.68
CA ASP A 609 27.74 -27.22 -8.87
C ASP A 609 27.12 -26.46 -10.05
N ARG A 610 27.38 -26.93 -11.27
CA ARG A 610 26.80 -26.40 -12.50
C ARG A 610 26.53 -27.50 -13.51
N GLU A 611 25.52 -27.28 -14.33
CA GLU A 611 25.24 -28.08 -15.51
C GLU A 611 25.04 -27.16 -16.71
N PHE A 612 25.55 -27.60 -17.87
CA PHE A 612 25.28 -26.95 -19.14
C PHE A 612 24.67 -27.95 -20.11
N ARG A 613 23.55 -27.59 -20.72
CA ARG A 613 22.87 -28.37 -21.78
C ARG A 613 22.63 -27.48 -23.00
N GLY A 614 22.50 -28.11 -24.15
CA GLY A 614 22.31 -27.43 -25.44
C GLY A 614 23.61 -27.19 -26.21
N GLY A 615 23.60 -26.17 -27.07
CA GLY A 615 24.73 -25.78 -27.92
C GLY A 615 24.42 -25.84 -29.42
N ARG A 616 23.14 -26.00 -29.81
CA ARG A 616 22.73 -26.05 -31.22
C ARG A 616 22.79 -24.66 -31.85
N GLU A 617 22.80 -24.61 -33.18
CA GLU A 617 22.83 -23.32 -33.90
C GLU A 617 21.52 -22.54 -33.77
N GLU A 618 20.39 -23.27 -33.73
CA GLU A 618 19.04 -22.76 -33.47
C GLU A 618 18.38 -23.64 -32.40
N GLU A 619 17.74 -22.99 -31.43
CA GLU A 619 16.98 -23.63 -30.35
C GLU A 619 15.54 -23.07 -30.39
N ASN A 620 14.55 -23.92 -30.10
CA ASN A 620 13.14 -23.53 -29.95
C ASN A 620 12.70 -23.67 -28.49
N PRO A 621 11.55 -23.11 -28.08
CA PRO A 621 11.08 -23.18 -26.70
C PRO A 621 11.04 -24.60 -26.14
N GLU A 622 10.60 -25.58 -26.94
CA GLU A 622 10.47 -26.98 -26.52
C GLU A 622 11.82 -27.63 -26.24
N THR A 623 12.82 -27.37 -27.09
CA THR A 623 14.17 -27.92 -26.91
C THR A 623 14.85 -27.29 -25.70
N ILE A 624 14.65 -25.99 -25.48
CA ILE A 624 15.16 -25.29 -24.29
C ILE A 624 14.47 -25.77 -23.01
N ALA A 625 13.15 -26.01 -23.04
CA ALA A 625 12.44 -26.61 -21.91
C ALA A 625 13.00 -28.00 -21.56
N HIS A 626 13.25 -28.85 -22.58
CA HIS A 626 13.89 -30.15 -22.36
C HIS A 626 15.32 -30.03 -21.81
N ASP A 627 16.16 -29.17 -22.39
CA ASP A 627 17.54 -28.97 -21.95
C ASP A 627 17.60 -28.39 -20.52
N LEU A 628 16.69 -27.46 -20.17
CA LEU A 628 16.52 -26.92 -18.81
C LEU A 628 16.10 -28.03 -17.83
N HIS A 629 15.10 -28.84 -18.19
CA HIS A 629 14.64 -29.95 -17.37
C HIS A 629 15.76 -30.96 -17.12
N ASP A 630 16.46 -31.40 -18.17
CA ASP A 630 17.56 -32.36 -18.08
C ASP A 630 18.75 -31.80 -17.29
N ALA A 631 19.02 -30.50 -17.40
CA ALA A 631 20.06 -29.83 -16.61
C ALA A 631 19.71 -29.85 -15.12
N LEU A 632 18.46 -29.48 -14.77
CA LEU A 632 17.96 -29.46 -13.40
C LEU A 632 17.90 -30.85 -12.79
N VAL A 633 17.43 -31.86 -13.53
CA VAL A 633 17.42 -33.26 -13.08
C VAL A 633 18.84 -33.74 -12.80
N ALA A 634 19.77 -33.50 -13.73
CA ALA A 634 21.17 -33.90 -13.54
C ALA A 634 21.81 -33.20 -12.33
N LEU A 635 21.50 -31.92 -12.11
CA LEU A 635 21.99 -31.14 -10.98
C LEU A 635 21.39 -31.64 -9.65
N ARG A 636 20.08 -31.92 -9.62
CA ARG A 636 19.37 -32.51 -8.48
C ARG A 636 19.97 -33.84 -8.07
N ASP A 637 20.11 -34.75 -9.04
CA ASP A 637 20.51 -36.13 -8.78
C ASP A 637 21.95 -36.22 -8.24
N ARG A 638 22.82 -35.26 -8.61
CA ARG A 638 24.17 -35.13 -8.04
C ARG A 638 24.20 -34.48 -6.65
N ASN A 639 23.17 -33.72 -6.29
CA ASN A 639 23.17 -32.84 -5.11
C ASN A 639 21.94 -33.04 -4.22
N LEU A 640 21.47 -34.28 -4.03
CA LEU A 640 20.22 -34.60 -3.32
C LEU A 640 20.11 -33.96 -1.92
N GLU A 641 21.20 -33.92 -1.15
CA GLU A 641 21.21 -33.31 0.19
C GLU A 641 20.98 -31.80 0.11
N ALA A 642 21.68 -31.10 -0.77
CA ALA A 642 21.49 -29.66 -0.98
C ALA A 642 20.09 -29.35 -1.55
N TRP A 643 19.62 -30.19 -2.48
CA TRP A 643 18.32 -30.03 -3.12
C TRP A 643 17.15 -30.12 -2.15
N SER A 644 17.28 -30.92 -1.07
CA SER A 644 16.28 -31.01 0.00
C SER A 644 16.04 -29.69 0.74
N SER A 645 17.01 -28.78 0.68
CA SER A 645 16.97 -27.46 1.32
C SER A 645 16.89 -26.31 0.31
N LEU A 646 16.56 -26.63 -0.96
CA LEU A 646 16.39 -25.68 -2.05
C LEU A 646 15.24 -24.72 -1.75
N VAL A 647 15.50 -23.42 -1.90
CA VAL A 647 14.51 -22.35 -1.69
C VAL A 647 13.64 -22.17 -2.93
N GLY A 648 14.25 -22.26 -4.12
CA GLY A 648 13.57 -22.08 -5.39
C GLY A 648 14.55 -21.99 -6.56
N ILE A 649 13.99 -21.87 -7.76
CA ILE A 649 14.70 -21.80 -9.03
C ILE A 649 14.44 -20.43 -9.66
N GLY A 650 15.50 -19.70 -9.99
CA GLY A 650 15.41 -18.47 -10.77
C GLY A 650 15.81 -18.71 -12.22
N LEU A 651 15.08 -18.13 -13.16
CA LEU A 651 15.36 -18.16 -14.60
C LEU A 651 15.67 -16.75 -15.12
N GLY A 652 16.83 -16.58 -15.73
CA GLY A 652 17.13 -15.47 -16.62
C GLY A 652 16.75 -15.84 -18.05
N LEU A 653 15.67 -15.26 -18.56
CA LEU A 653 15.10 -15.60 -19.87
C LEU A 653 15.50 -14.60 -20.97
N PRO A 654 15.55 -15.03 -22.25
CA PRO A 654 15.92 -14.18 -23.38
C PRO A 654 14.66 -13.48 -23.94
N GLY A 655 14.28 -12.36 -23.35
CA GLY A 655 13.12 -11.59 -23.79
C GLY A 655 12.42 -10.85 -22.66
N VAL A 656 11.22 -10.33 -22.95
CA VAL A 656 10.39 -9.66 -21.95
C VAL A 656 9.61 -10.70 -21.17
N VAL A 657 9.67 -10.64 -19.84
CA VAL A 657 8.86 -11.49 -18.95
C VAL A 657 7.81 -10.59 -18.29
N GLU A 658 6.54 -10.82 -18.60
CA GLU A 658 5.42 -10.04 -18.06
C GLU A 658 4.60 -10.87 -17.07
N SER A 659 4.06 -10.21 -16.04
CA SER A 659 3.06 -10.81 -15.17
C SER A 659 1.70 -10.85 -15.87
N THR A 660 1.01 -11.97 -15.79
CA THR A 660 -0.35 -12.15 -16.33
C THR A 660 -1.41 -11.88 -15.27
N ALA A 661 -2.64 -11.56 -15.70
CA ALA A 661 -3.74 -11.18 -14.79
C ALA A 661 -4.15 -12.29 -13.80
N ASP A 662 -3.88 -13.55 -14.14
CA ASP A 662 -4.09 -14.75 -13.32
C ASP A 662 -2.93 -15.01 -12.32
N GLY A 663 -1.92 -14.14 -12.27
CA GLY A 663 -0.77 -14.28 -11.38
C GLY A 663 0.39 -15.14 -11.92
N GLY A 664 0.29 -15.61 -13.17
CA GLY A 664 1.37 -16.29 -13.89
C GLY A 664 2.41 -15.35 -14.50
N GLN A 665 3.34 -15.91 -15.29
CA GLN A 665 4.33 -15.17 -16.07
C GLN A 665 4.34 -15.63 -17.53
N MET A 666 4.46 -14.67 -18.45
CA MET A 666 4.53 -14.89 -19.91
C MET A 666 5.86 -14.37 -20.45
N LEU A 667 6.54 -15.19 -21.26
CA LEU A 667 7.75 -14.83 -22.00
C LEU A 667 7.43 -14.39 -23.43
N TYR A 668 7.91 -13.20 -23.79
CA TYR A 668 7.90 -12.68 -25.15
C TYR A 668 9.34 -12.58 -25.69
N ALA A 669 9.75 -13.54 -26.51
CA ALA A 669 11.08 -13.63 -27.10
C ALA A 669 11.07 -13.30 -28.62
N GLN A 670 10.54 -12.13 -28.97
CA GLN A 670 10.33 -11.70 -30.36
C GLN A 670 11.61 -11.68 -31.20
N SER A 671 12.75 -11.32 -30.59
CA SER A 671 14.06 -11.30 -31.25
C SER A 671 14.56 -12.69 -31.66
N LEU A 672 13.95 -13.75 -31.12
CA LEU A 672 14.19 -15.15 -31.47
C LEU A 672 13.10 -15.73 -32.38
N GLY A 673 12.07 -14.93 -32.69
CA GLY A 673 10.91 -15.38 -33.49
C GLY A 673 10.03 -16.39 -32.77
N TRP A 674 10.08 -16.46 -31.44
CA TRP A 674 9.21 -17.34 -30.66
C TRP A 674 7.83 -16.73 -30.48
N GLU A 675 6.80 -17.58 -30.52
CA GLU A 675 5.47 -17.21 -30.03
C GLU A 675 5.53 -16.97 -28.50
N PRO A 676 4.57 -16.23 -27.91
CA PRO A 676 4.49 -16.08 -26.46
C PRO A 676 4.40 -17.43 -25.75
N VAL A 677 5.26 -17.67 -24.75
CA VAL A 677 5.33 -18.93 -24.01
C VAL A 677 5.07 -18.67 -22.53
N ARG A 678 4.21 -19.46 -21.89
CA ARG A 678 4.05 -19.34 -20.44
C ARG A 678 5.25 -19.95 -19.72
N VAL A 679 5.70 -19.29 -18.66
CA VAL A 679 6.89 -19.75 -17.91
C VAL A 679 6.65 -21.11 -17.24
N ASP A 680 5.43 -21.40 -16.82
CA ASP A 680 5.03 -22.70 -16.26
C ASP A 680 5.01 -23.84 -17.31
N GLU A 681 5.00 -23.52 -18.60
CA GLU A 681 5.17 -24.50 -19.68
C GLU A 681 6.65 -24.79 -19.97
N LEU A 682 7.57 -23.86 -19.63
CA LEU A 682 9.02 -24.07 -19.79
C LEU A 682 9.62 -24.97 -18.71
N ILE A 683 9.01 -24.99 -17.52
CA ILE A 683 9.51 -25.74 -16.37
C ILE A 683 8.37 -26.14 -15.44
N ASP A 684 8.34 -27.42 -15.08
CA ASP A 684 7.48 -27.97 -14.05
C ASP A 684 8.35 -28.68 -12.99
N PHE A 685 8.47 -28.06 -11.82
CA PHE A 685 9.27 -28.55 -10.69
C PHE A 685 8.56 -28.23 -9.37
N ASP A 686 8.69 -29.12 -8.38
CA ASP A 686 8.02 -29.03 -7.06
C ASP A 686 8.57 -27.92 -6.13
N VAL A 687 9.24 -26.90 -6.67
CA VAL A 687 9.78 -25.76 -5.93
C VAL A 687 9.39 -24.46 -6.60
N PRO A 688 9.32 -23.33 -5.86
CA PRO A 688 8.99 -22.04 -6.46
C PRO A 688 9.92 -21.67 -7.61
N VAL A 689 9.33 -21.29 -8.75
CA VAL A 689 10.04 -20.82 -9.94
C VAL A 689 9.82 -19.31 -10.10
N PHE A 690 10.90 -18.59 -10.34
CA PHE A 690 10.89 -17.15 -10.59
C PHE A 690 11.53 -16.88 -11.94
N ALA A 691 10.91 -16.06 -12.79
CA ALA A 691 11.49 -15.70 -14.08
C ALA A 691 11.61 -14.19 -14.26
N GLU A 692 12.69 -13.78 -14.94
CA GLU A 692 12.97 -12.39 -15.26
C GLU A 692 13.88 -12.30 -16.50
N ASN A 693 13.91 -11.15 -17.17
CA ASN A 693 14.83 -10.90 -18.27
C ASN A 693 16.31 -11.04 -17.83
N GLY A 694 17.14 -11.67 -18.66
CA GLY A 694 18.56 -11.92 -18.35
C GLY A 694 19.40 -10.67 -18.04
N ALA A 695 19.14 -9.51 -18.67
CA ALA A 695 19.86 -8.28 -18.35
C ALA A 695 19.42 -7.70 -16.99
N LYS A 696 18.15 -7.87 -16.62
CA LYS A 696 17.63 -7.49 -15.30
C LYS A 696 18.17 -8.39 -14.20
N THR A 697 18.28 -9.70 -14.43
CA THR A 697 18.92 -10.59 -13.44
C THR A 697 20.41 -10.25 -13.30
N GLN A 698 21.15 -9.98 -14.38
CA GLN A 698 22.52 -9.46 -14.27
C GLN A 698 22.58 -8.18 -13.42
N ALA A 699 21.64 -7.25 -13.62
CA ALA A 699 21.57 -6.04 -12.81
C ALA A 699 21.30 -6.32 -11.33
N MET A 700 20.52 -7.36 -11.00
CA MET A 700 20.36 -7.83 -9.61
C MET A 700 21.69 -8.35 -9.05
N ALA A 701 22.46 -9.13 -9.82
CA ALA A 701 23.78 -9.59 -9.39
C ALA A 701 24.72 -8.41 -9.11
N GLU A 702 24.76 -7.42 -10.01
CA GLU A 702 25.58 -6.22 -9.85
C GLU A 702 25.17 -5.38 -8.64
N LEU A 703 23.87 -5.25 -8.38
CA LEU A 703 23.34 -4.52 -7.23
C LEU A 703 23.71 -5.18 -5.90
N TRP A 704 23.62 -6.52 -5.83
CA TRP A 704 23.85 -7.25 -4.59
C TRP A 704 25.34 -7.49 -4.30
N PHE A 705 26.10 -7.90 -5.31
CA PHE A 705 27.47 -8.42 -5.12
C PHE A 705 28.52 -7.77 -6.03
N GLY A 706 28.10 -6.99 -7.03
CA GLY A 706 29.00 -6.47 -8.06
C GLY A 706 29.30 -4.96 -7.95
N ALA A 707 29.56 -4.37 -9.12
CA ALA A 707 30.00 -2.99 -9.28
C ALA A 707 28.90 -1.95 -9.01
N ALA A 708 27.62 -2.35 -9.00
CA ALA A 708 26.50 -1.48 -8.61
C ALA A 708 26.18 -1.53 -7.11
N ARG A 709 26.95 -2.29 -6.31
CA ARG A 709 26.76 -2.34 -4.86
C ARG A 709 27.04 -0.98 -4.22
N GLY A 710 26.11 -0.51 -3.40
CA GLY A 710 26.25 0.72 -2.61
C GLY A 710 25.95 2.01 -3.37
N VAL A 711 25.48 1.93 -4.62
CA VAL A 711 24.92 3.07 -5.36
C VAL A 711 23.40 2.91 -5.48
N GLU A 712 22.68 4.02 -5.45
CA GLU A 712 21.21 4.04 -5.50
C GLU A 712 20.69 4.18 -6.93
N HIS A 713 21.44 4.85 -7.82
CA HIS A 713 21.07 5.02 -9.22
C HIS A 713 22.18 4.49 -10.14
N ALA A 714 21.89 3.41 -10.87
CA ALA A 714 22.85 2.79 -11.78
C ALA A 714 22.19 2.18 -13.02
N LEU A 715 22.95 2.11 -14.11
CA LEU A 715 22.58 1.39 -15.33
C LEU A 715 23.50 0.18 -15.47
N VAL A 716 22.95 -0.99 -15.76
CA VAL A 716 23.73 -2.22 -15.97
C VAL A 716 23.44 -2.75 -17.36
N ALA A 717 24.40 -2.58 -18.27
CA ALA A 717 24.31 -3.07 -19.64
C ALA A 717 24.81 -4.51 -19.74
N LEU A 718 24.03 -5.38 -20.37
CA LEU A 718 24.43 -6.74 -20.76
C LEU A 718 24.69 -6.75 -22.26
N LEU A 719 25.96 -6.87 -22.66
CA LEU A 719 26.38 -6.95 -24.05
C LEU A 719 26.86 -8.37 -24.40
N GLY A 720 26.11 -9.06 -25.25
CA GLY A 720 26.42 -10.40 -25.73
C GLY A 720 26.02 -10.56 -27.19
N ARG A 721 25.37 -11.70 -27.52
CA ARG A 721 24.66 -11.82 -28.79
C ARG A 721 23.51 -10.83 -28.87
N GLY A 722 22.72 -10.77 -27.80
CA GLY A 722 21.76 -9.73 -27.55
C GLY A 722 22.31 -8.59 -26.72
N VAL A 723 21.55 -7.50 -26.67
CA VAL A 723 21.83 -6.33 -25.86
C VAL A 723 20.64 -6.00 -24.98
N GLY A 724 20.86 -5.92 -23.67
CA GLY A 724 19.83 -5.57 -22.71
C GLY A 724 20.37 -4.66 -21.62
N MET A 725 19.47 -4.13 -20.79
CA MET A 725 19.83 -3.30 -19.66
C MET A 725 18.91 -3.54 -18.47
N GLY A 726 19.48 -3.50 -17.27
CA GLY A 726 18.74 -3.25 -16.04
C GLY A 726 18.96 -1.83 -15.55
N ILE A 727 17.89 -1.18 -15.09
CA ILE A 727 17.94 0.15 -14.48
C ILE A 727 17.75 -0.02 -12.98
N ILE A 728 18.65 0.55 -12.19
CA ILE A 728 18.56 0.63 -10.74
C ILE A 728 18.26 2.10 -10.39
N ALA A 729 17.17 2.33 -9.66
CA ALA A 729 16.85 3.63 -9.08
C ALA A 729 16.35 3.44 -7.65
N ASP A 730 16.74 4.34 -6.75
CA ASP A 730 16.50 4.26 -5.31
C ASP A 730 16.96 2.93 -4.68
N GLY A 731 18.06 2.38 -5.22
CA GLY A 731 18.64 1.10 -4.79
C GLY A 731 17.80 -0.12 -5.17
N ARG A 732 16.88 0.01 -6.15
CA ARG A 732 15.97 -1.06 -6.58
C ARG A 732 15.99 -1.23 -8.08
N LEU A 733 15.92 -2.49 -8.52
CA LEU A 733 15.71 -2.82 -9.93
C LEU A 733 14.34 -2.32 -10.40
N GLN A 734 14.35 -1.57 -11.50
CA GLN A 734 13.16 -1.02 -12.14
C GLN A 734 12.59 -2.01 -13.15
N ARG A 735 11.30 -2.32 -13.00
CA ARG A 735 10.54 -3.26 -13.84
C ARG A 735 9.54 -2.57 -14.76
N GLY A 736 9.08 -1.37 -14.42
CA GLY A 736 8.02 -0.67 -15.15
C GLY A 736 6.62 -1.21 -14.83
N ALA A 737 5.62 -0.79 -15.61
CA ALA A 737 4.21 -1.09 -15.34
C ALA A 737 3.85 -2.58 -15.46
N THR A 738 4.44 -3.28 -16.43
CA THR A 738 4.13 -4.68 -16.78
C THR A 738 5.36 -5.58 -16.69
N SER A 739 6.42 -5.13 -16.04
CA SER A 739 7.76 -5.77 -16.03
C SER A 739 8.56 -5.66 -17.34
N SER A 740 8.11 -4.81 -18.28
CA SER A 740 8.71 -4.64 -19.62
C SER A 740 9.64 -3.42 -19.76
N ALA A 741 10.04 -2.76 -18.66
CA ALA A 741 10.94 -1.62 -18.74
C ALA A 741 12.36 -2.02 -19.19
N ALA A 742 13.10 -1.03 -19.69
CA ALA A 742 14.54 -1.09 -19.99
C ALA A 742 14.96 -1.98 -21.19
N GLU A 743 14.12 -2.06 -22.23
CA GLU A 743 14.47 -2.65 -23.55
C GLU A 743 15.44 -1.76 -24.37
N TRP A 744 16.57 -1.41 -23.76
CA TRP A 744 17.58 -0.48 -24.29
C TRP A 744 18.21 -0.96 -25.59
N GLY A 745 18.40 -2.28 -25.75
CA GLY A 745 18.92 -2.85 -26.99
C GLY A 745 18.09 -2.50 -28.22
N HIS A 746 16.81 -2.17 -28.03
CA HIS A 746 15.88 -1.83 -29.10
C HIS A 746 15.59 -0.32 -29.23
N MET A 747 16.20 0.52 -28.39
CA MET A 747 16.17 1.98 -28.57
C MET A 747 16.80 2.38 -29.90
N LYS A 748 16.24 3.43 -30.52
CA LYS A 748 16.68 3.91 -31.82
C LYS A 748 17.83 4.91 -31.68
N ILE A 749 18.98 4.59 -32.25
CA ILE A 749 20.11 5.51 -32.35
C ILE A 749 20.31 6.07 -33.76
N GLU A 750 19.78 5.39 -34.79
CA GLU A 750 19.82 5.87 -36.17
C GLU A 750 18.49 5.63 -36.87
N ARG A 751 17.82 6.70 -37.31
CA ARG A 751 16.53 6.58 -38.00
C ARG A 751 16.70 5.89 -39.35
N GLY A 752 16.10 4.71 -39.51
CA GLY A 752 16.18 3.93 -40.74
C GLY A 752 17.52 3.23 -40.96
N GLY A 753 18.34 3.09 -39.91
CA GLY A 753 19.67 2.49 -39.96
C GLY A 753 19.69 0.97 -40.18
N ALA A 754 20.68 0.31 -39.57
CA ALA A 754 20.92 -1.12 -39.72
C ALA A 754 19.70 -1.96 -39.29
N LEU A 755 19.47 -3.08 -39.99
CA LEU A 755 18.39 -4.01 -39.65
C LEU A 755 18.76 -4.77 -38.36
N CYS A 756 17.87 -4.72 -37.38
CA CYS A 756 17.97 -5.47 -36.14
C CYS A 756 17.27 -6.83 -36.28
N ARG A 757 17.70 -7.82 -35.50
CA ARG A 757 17.05 -9.14 -35.45
C ARG A 757 15.61 -9.10 -34.93
N CYS A 758 15.22 -8.07 -34.19
CA CYS A 758 13.82 -7.87 -33.80
C CYS A 758 12.89 -7.50 -34.98
N GLY A 759 13.45 -7.29 -36.18
CA GLY A 759 12.72 -6.95 -37.40
C GLY A 759 12.67 -5.45 -37.71
N ASP A 760 13.03 -4.59 -36.77
CA ASP A 760 13.04 -3.15 -36.95
C ASP A 760 14.45 -2.60 -37.26
N ARG A 761 14.60 -1.32 -37.58
CA ARG A 761 15.86 -0.68 -38.01
C ARG A 761 16.39 0.33 -37.01
N GLY A 762 17.71 0.44 -36.90
CA GLY A 762 18.38 1.48 -36.10
C GLY A 762 18.44 1.22 -34.60
N CYS A 763 18.16 -0.01 -34.16
CA CYS A 763 18.27 -0.41 -32.75
C CYS A 763 19.73 -0.42 -32.29
N VAL A 764 20.00 -0.09 -31.03
CA VAL A 764 21.34 -0.20 -30.40
C VAL A 764 21.99 -1.57 -30.67
N GLU A 765 21.24 -2.65 -30.48
CA GLU A 765 21.70 -4.03 -30.68
C GLU A 765 22.24 -4.28 -32.10
N ALA A 766 21.70 -3.58 -33.12
CA ALA A 766 22.11 -3.74 -34.52
C ALA A 766 23.53 -3.19 -34.82
N TYR A 767 24.18 -2.56 -33.83
CA TYR A 767 25.54 -2.01 -33.95
C TYR A 767 26.50 -2.61 -32.93
N VAL A 768 26.02 -2.90 -31.71
CA VAL A 768 26.88 -3.29 -30.58
C VAL A 768 26.70 -4.74 -30.13
N GLY A 769 25.73 -5.47 -30.71
CA GLY A 769 25.58 -6.91 -30.51
C GLY A 769 26.68 -7.70 -31.23
N ALA A 770 27.10 -8.83 -30.67
CA ALA A 770 28.19 -9.65 -31.21
C ALA A 770 28.03 -9.96 -32.70
N THR A 771 26.83 -10.36 -33.13
CA THR A 771 26.55 -10.72 -34.52
C THR A 771 26.75 -9.52 -35.44
N ALA A 772 26.25 -8.35 -35.04
CA ALA A 772 26.39 -7.12 -35.82
C ALA A 772 27.86 -6.69 -35.99
N ILE A 773 28.63 -6.71 -34.90
CA ILE A 773 30.07 -6.36 -34.93
C ILE A 773 30.84 -7.31 -35.84
N LEU A 774 30.61 -8.60 -35.70
CA LEU A 774 31.33 -9.64 -36.46
C LEU A 774 30.93 -9.64 -37.93
N ASP A 775 29.67 -9.40 -38.27
CA ASP A 775 29.21 -9.31 -39.66
C ASP A 775 29.72 -8.03 -40.34
N ALA A 776 29.77 -6.91 -39.61
CA ALA A 776 30.42 -5.70 -40.09
C ALA A 776 31.91 -5.94 -40.40
N TRP A 777 32.63 -6.66 -39.53
CA TRP A 777 34.03 -7.02 -39.79
C TRP A 777 34.20 -7.97 -40.98
N ARG A 778 33.35 -9.00 -41.10
CA ARG A 778 33.33 -9.91 -42.28
C ARG A 778 33.06 -9.16 -43.57
N ALA A 779 32.16 -8.17 -43.55
CA ALA A 779 31.85 -7.36 -44.73
C ALA A 779 33.05 -6.55 -45.25
N THR A 780 34.06 -6.31 -44.40
CA THR A 780 35.34 -5.71 -44.83
C THR A 780 36.26 -6.68 -45.58
N GLY A 781 35.87 -7.95 -45.71
CA GLY A 781 36.66 -9.04 -46.29
C GLY A 781 37.53 -9.79 -45.27
N ALA A 782 37.32 -9.59 -43.97
CA ALA A 782 38.04 -10.31 -42.91
C ALA A 782 37.52 -11.74 -42.74
N THR A 783 38.40 -12.65 -42.33
CA THR A 783 38.08 -14.04 -42.00
C THR A 783 38.62 -14.39 -40.63
N PHE A 784 37.81 -15.04 -39.81
CA PHE A 784 38.18 -15.48 -38.46
C PHE A 784 37.51 -16.82 -38.14
N GLU A 785 38.13 -17.58 -37.25
CA GLU A 785 37.65 -18.90 -36.82
C GLU A 785 37.54 -18.95 -35.28
N GLY A 786 36.63 -19.80 -34.78
CA GLY A 786 36.44 -20.02 -33.35
C GLY A 786 35.18 -19.38 -32.78
N SER A 787 35.12 -19.28 -31.44
CA SER A 787 33.96 -18.73 -30.74
C SER A 787 33.83 -17.21 -30.95
N GLY A 788 32.62 -16.67 -30.76
CA GLY A 788 32.38 -15.23 -30.85
C GLY A 788 33.30 -14.41 -29.92
N TRP A 789 33.60 -14.92 -28.73
CA TRP A 789 34.56 -14.33 -27.80
C TRP A 789 35.97 -14.17 -28.40
N ARG A 790 36.45 -15.21 -29.10
CA ARG A 790 37.77 -15.16 -29.76
C ARG A 790 37.74 -14.21 -30.94
N ALA A 791 36.70 -14.28 -31.76
CA ALA A 791 36.55 -13.43 -32.93
C ALA A 791 36.49 -11.92 -32.60
N ILE A 792 35.81 -11.54 -31.52
CA ILE A 792 35.79 -10.15 -31.04
C ILE A 792 37.19 -9.73 -30.54
N GLY A 793 37.89 -10.62 -29.83
CA GLY A 793 39.28 -10.38 -29.43
C GLY A 793 40.19 -10.17 -30.64
N ASP A 794 40.11 -11.05 -31.63
CA ASP A 794 40.90 -10.96 -32.87
C ASP A 794 40.62 -9.63 -33.61
N LEU A 795 39.37 -9.17 -33.65
CA LEU A 795 39.00 -7.86 -34.20
C LEU A 795 39.70 -6.71 -33.46
N LEU A 796 39.64 -6.72 -32.13
CA LEU A 796 40.21 -5.66 -31.28
C LEU A 796 41.74 -5.63 -31.41
N GLU A 797 42.40 -6.79 -31.33
CA GLU A 797 43.85 -6.92 -31.51
C GLU A 797 44.29 -6.49 -32.93
N THR A 798 43.50 -6.83 -33.96
CA THR A 798 43.77 -6.43 -35.35
C THR A 798 43.64 -4.92 -35.53
N ALA A 799 42.66 -4.29 -34.88
CA ALA A 799 42.50 -2.83 -34.87
C ALA A 799 43.67 -2.14 -34.16
N GLU A 800 44.12 -2.67 -33.01
CA GLU A 800 45.28 -2.18 -32.27
C GLU A 800 46.59 -2.32 -33.05
N ALA A 801 46.71 -3.37 -33.88
CA ALA A 801 47.83 -3.56 -34.80
C ALA A 801 47.82 -2.58 -36.00
N GLY A 802 46.78 -1.74 -36.12
CA GLY A 802 46.71 -0.66 -37.11
C GLY A 802 46.02 -1.02 -38.43
N ASP A 803 45.28 -2.13 -38.51
CA ASP A 803 44.44 -2.42 -39.68
C ASP A 803 43.28 -1.41 -39.76
N ALA A 804 43.25 -0.62 -40.83
CA ALA A 804 42.27 0.47 -40.98
C ALA A 804 40.82 -0.01 -41.09
N ARG A 805 40.58 -1.24 -41.58
CA ARG A 805 39.23 -1.79 -41.73
C ARG A 805 38.70 -2.26 -40.37
N ALA A 806 39.51 -2.98 -39.61
CA ALA A 806 39.20 -3.36 -38.23
C ALA A 806 39.01 -2.13 -37.33
N ALA A 807 39.89 -1.13 -37.45
CA ALA A 807 39.79 0.13 -36.71
C ALA A 807 38.48 0.88 -37.02
N GLY A 808 38.02 0.88 -38.29
CA GLY A 808 36.74 1.48 -38.67
C GLY A 808 35.55 0.83 -37.97
N VAL A 809 35.49 -0.50 -37.96
CA VAL A 809 34.41 -1.24 -37.26
C VAL A 809 34.43 -0.96 -35.76
N VAL A 810 35.62 -0.90 -35.14
CA VAL A 810 35.76 -0.57 -33.72
C VAL A 810 35.29 0.85 -33.41
N GLU A 811 35.57 1.81 -34.28
CA GLU A 811 35.10 3.19 -34.11
C GLU A 811 33.59 3.29 -34.18
N ASP A 812 32.95 2.61 -35.15
CA ASP A 812 31.49 2.57 -35.27
C ASP A 812 30.83 2.01 -33.98
N VAL A 813 31.44 1.01 -33.34
CA VAL A 813 30.98 0.44 -32.06
C VAL A 813 31.11 1.44 -30.92
N VAL A 814 32.25 2.14 -30.82
CA VAL A 814 32.49 3.15 -29.77
C VAL A 814 31.51 4.31 -29.91
N ASP A 815 31.27 4.79 -31.13
CA ASP A 815 30.32 5.86 -31.40
C ASP A 815 28.88 5.46 -31.09
N ALA A 816 28.47 4.25 -31.52
CA ALA A 816 27.14 3.73 -31.23
C ALA A 816 26.89 3.58 -29.72
N LEU A 817 27.85 3.03 -28.96
CA LEU A 817 27.77 2.96 -27.50
C LEU A 817 27.74 4.35 -26.86
N GLY A 818 28.57 5.27 -27.32
CA GLY A 818 28.65 6.64 -26.81
C GLY A 818 27.32 7.37 -26.93
N VAL A 819 26.69 7.32 -28.11
CA VAL A 819 25.36 7.93 -28.36
C VAL A 819 24.28 7.27 -27.49
N ALA A 820 24.26 5.93 -27.46
CA ALA A 820 23.25 5.17 -26.74
C ALA A 820 23.31 5.39 -25.22
N LEU A 821 24.51 5.34 -24.63
CA LEU A 821 24.71 5.54 -23.20
C LEU A 821 24.61 7.01 -22.81
N GLY A 822 25.15 7.94 -23.61
CA GLY A 822 25.09 9.38 -23.34
C GLY A 822 23.64 9.90 -23.28
N SER A 823 22.79 9.37 -24.15
CA SER A 823 21.34 9.64 -24.13
C SER A 823 20.69 9.17 -22.82
N LEU A 824 21.07 7.98 -22.33
CA LEU A 824 20.55 7.47 -21.06
C LEU A 824 21.10 8.23 -19.85
N VAL A 825 22.35 8.71 -19.89
CA VAL A 825 22.89 9.60 -18.85
C VAL A 825 22.01 10.84 -18.71
N ASN A 826 21.64 11.46 -19.83
CA ASN A 826 20.75 12.63 -19.82
C ASN A 826 19.35 12.31 -19.29
N LEU A 827 18.83 11.12 -19.61
CA LEU A 827 17.48 10.71 -19.21
C LEU A 827 17.39 10.29 -17.74
N THR A 828 18.42 9.63 -17.22
CA THR A 828 18.34 8.91 -15.93
C THR A 828 19.26 9.44 -14.84
N ASN A 829 20.25 10.29 -15.19
CA ASN A 829 21.25 10.83 -14.25
C ASN A 829 21.84 9.76 -13.29
N PRO A 830 22.46 8.69 -13.82
CA PRO A 830 22.95 7.60 -12.98
C PRO A 830 24.26 7.99 -12.28
N GLN A 831 24.47 7.45 -11.08
CA GLN A 831 25.78 7.52 -10.42
C GLN A 831 26.81 6.65 -11.15
N ARG A 832 26.35 5.53 -11.73
CA ARG A 832 27.23 4.53 -12.34
C ARG A 832 26.59 3.81 -13.54
N ILE A 833 27.39 3.55 -14.56
CA ILE A 833 27.10 2.63 -15.65
C ILE A 833 28.05 1.44 -15.51
N VAL A 834 27.50 0.24 -15.42
CA VAL A 834 28.24 -1.03 -15.40
C VAL A 834 28.05 -1.71 -16.75
N ILE A 835 29.16 -1.99 -17.45
CA ILE A 835 29.15 -2.74 -18.71
C ILE A 835 29.57 -4.19 -18.43
N GLY A 836 28.63 -5.11 -18.62
CA GLY A 836 28.81 -6.55 -18.48
C GLY A 836 28.49 -7.31 -19.77
N GLY A 837 28.38 -8.63 -19.63
CA GLY A 837 28.29 -9.55 -20.77
C GLY A 837 29.63 -9.75 -21.47
N TRP A 838 29.76 -10.88 -22.17
CA TRP A 838 31.03 -11.30 -22.74
C TRP A 838 31.56 -10.37 -23.85
N VAL A 839 30.69 -9.67 -24.59
CA VAL A 839 31.13 -8.62 -25.53
C VAL A 839 31.57 -7.40 -24.75
N GLY A 840 30.76 -6.97 -23.77
CA GLY A 840 31.02 -5.77 -22.99
C GLY A 840 32.34 -5.84 -22.22
N LEU A 841 32.67 -7.00 -21.65
CA LEU A 841 33.95 -7.21 -20.96
C LEU A 841 35.15 -7.06 -21.91
N ARG A 842 35.08 -7.60 -23.14
CA ARG A 842 36.14 -7.41 -24.16
C ARG A 842 36.28 -5.97 -24.59
N LEU A 843 35.15 -5.29 -24.82
CA LEU A 843 35.16 -3.87 -25.17
C LEU A 843 35.73 -3.03 -24.03
N MET A 844 35.39 -3.32 -22.77
CA MET A 844 35.92 -2.59 -21.62
C MET A 844 37.41 -2.85 -21.39
N GLU A 845 37.88 -4.09 -21.63
CA GLU A 845 39.29 -4.48 -21.53
C GLU A 845 40.18 -3.65 -22.48
N HIS A 846 39.74 -3.46 -23.73
CA HIS A 846 40.53 -2.77 -24.76
C HIS A 846 40.20 -1.28 -24.93
N LEU A 847 38.94 -0.88 -24.68
CA LEU A 847 38.38 0.40 -25.11
C LEU A 847 37.71 1.22 -24.00
N GLY A 848 37.77 0.78 -22.74
CA GLY A 848 37.05 1.43 -21.62
C GLY A 848 37.15 2.97 -21.59
N PRO A 849 38.35 3.58 -21.61
CA PRO A 849 38.50 5.03 -21.63
C PRO A 849 37.92 5.72 -22.86
N ARG A 850 37.92 5.04 -24.02
CA ARG A 850 37.33 5.57 -25.26
C ARG A 850 35.81 5.56 -25.19
N ILE A 851 35.22 4.49 -24.67
CA ILE A 851 33.77 4.37 -24.46
C ILE A 851 33.28 5.40 -23.44
N GLU A 852 34.02 5.61 -22.35
CA GLU A 852 33.73 6.65 -21.36
C GLU A 852 33.77 8.05 -21.98
N ALA A 853 34.79 8.35 -22.78
CA ALA A 853 34.91 9.63 -23.49
C ALA A 853 33.76 9.85 -24.49
N ALA A 854 33.43 8.84 -25.29
CA ALA A 854 32.32 8.89 -26.25
C ALA A 854 30.96 9.07 -25.55
N THR A 855 30.75 8.38 -24.43
CA THR A 855 29.55 8.52 -23.59
C THR A 855 29.42 9.95 -23.07
N ARG A 856 30.50 10.52 -22.53
CA ARG A 856 30.51 11.91 -22.03
C ARG A 856 30.30 12.94 -23.13
N ALA A 857 30.87 12.71 -24.32
CA ALA A 857 30.69 13.61 -25.47
C ALA A 857 29.23 13.71 -25.93
N ASN A 858 28.44 12.66 -25.68
CA ASN A 858 27.01 12.59 -26.00
C ASN A 858 26.09 12.86 -24.81
N ALA A 859 26.64 13.31 -23.66
CA ALA A 859 25.88 13.69 -22.47
C ALA A 859 26.02 15.20 -22.19
N LEU A 860 25.07 15.76 -21.43
CA LEU A 860 25.22 17.09 -20.85
C LEU A 860 26.45 17.11 -19.96
N ARG A 861 27.37 18.05 -20.21
CA ARG A 861 28.70 18.12 -19.55
C ARG A 861 28.65 17.86 -18.05
N ARG A 862 27.75 18.55 -17.34
CA ARG A 862 27.65 18.44 -15.88
C ARG A 862 27.24 17.05 -15.42
N ILE A 863 26.26 16.43 -16.09
CA ILE A 863 25.71 15.12 -15.73
C ILE A 863 26.74 14.04 -16.08
N GLY A 864 27.33 14.10 -17.27
CA GLY A 864 28.38 13.15 -17.70
C GLY A 864 29.66 13.18 -16.84
N GLU A 865 29.98 14.32 -16.22
CA GLU A 865 31.08 14.44 -15.25
C GLU A 865 30.76 13.80 -13.88
N GLN A 866 29.47 13.51 -13.58
CA GLN A 866 29.01 12.92 -12.32
C GLN A 866 28.76 11.41 -12.41
N THR A 867 28.82 10.84 -13.62
CA THR A 867 28.59 9.41 -13.88
C THR A 867 29.91 8.67 -14.07
N ASP A 868 30.10 7.60 -13.29
CA ASP A 868 31.21 6.65 -13.49
C ASP A 868 30.82 5.59 -14.53
N LEU A 869 31.76 5.18 -15.38
CA LEU A 869 31.60 4.03 -16.28
C LEU A 869 32.62 2.96 -15.90
N VAL A 870 32.15 1.75 -15.58
CA VAL A 870 32.99 0.65 -15.10
C VAL A 870 32.63 -0.68 -15.76
N ALA A 871 33.58 -1.61 -15.80
CA ALA A 871 33.31 -2.98 -16.20
C ALA A 871 32.65 -3.77 -15.06
N SER A 872 31.83 -4.76 -15.41
CA SER A 872 31.39 -5.81 -14.48
C SER A 872 32.60 -6.54 -13.88
N THR A 873 32.50 -6.94 -12.61
CA THR A 873 33.61 -7.54 -11.84
C THR A 873 33.48 -9.05 -11.63
N PHE A 874 32.45 -9.69 -12.18
CA PHE A 874 32.23 -11.12 -12.02
C PHE A 874 33.04 -11.95 -13.03
N GLY A 875 33.57 -13.09 -12.57
CA GLY A 875 34.33 -14.04 -13.40
C GLY A 875 33.52 -15.27 -13.87
N GLY A 876 32.20 -15.26 -13.71
CA GLY A 876 31.29 -16.37 -14.01
C GLY A 876 30.00 -15.93 -14.71
N ASP A 877 28.99 -16.78 -14.74
CA ASP A 877 27.70 -16.46 -15.35
C ASP A 877 26.88 -15.54 -14.43
N THR A 878 26.85 -14.25 -14.78
CA THR A 878 26.15 -13.22 -14.00
C THR A 878 24.64 -13.30 -14.13
N VAL A 879 24.13 -13.90 -15.20
CA VAL A 879 22.69 -14.07 -15.42
C VAL A 879 22.18 -15.17 -14.49
N ALA A 880 22.88 -16.31 -14.43
CA ALA A 880 22.57 -17.39 -13.49
C ALA A 880 22.67 -16.92 -12.03
N LEU A 881 23.77 -16.24 -11.65
CA LEU A 881 23.92 -15.66 -10.30
C LEU A 881 22.78 -14.68 -9.97
N GLY A 882 22.45 -13.81 -10.92
CA GLY A 882 21.35 -12.86 -10.79
C GLY A 882 19.99 -13.51 -10.63
N ALA A 883 19.75 -14.59 -11.37
CA ALA A 883 18.51 -15.33 -11.33
C ALA A 883 18.32 -16.01 -9.95
N ALA A 884 19.39 -16.56 -9.38
CA ALA A 884 19.38 -17.13 -8.03
C ALA A 884 19.07 -16.12 -6.91
N ILE A 885 19.19 -14.80 -7.17
CA ILE A 885 18.81 -13.76 -6.19
C ILE A 885 17.29 -13.65 -6.06
N MET A 886 16.49 -14.03 -7.07
CA MET A 886 15.03 -13.99 -6.96
C MET A 886 14.46 -14.90 -5.85
N PRO A 887 14.80 -16.20 -5.79
CA PRO A 887 14.41 -17.04 -4.65
C PRO A 887 15.07 -16.58 -3.33
N LEU A 888 16.27 -15.98 -3.37
CA LEU A 888 16.89 -15.40 -2.19
C LEU A 888 16.09 -14.20 -1.64
N GLU A 889 15.58 -13.33 -2.51
CA GLU A 889 14.71 -12.22 -2.13
C GLU A 889 13.42 -12.73 -1.48
N SER A 890 12.84 -13.83 -1.97
CA SER A 890 11.71 -14.49 -1.32
C SER A 890 12.09 -14.98 0.09
N LEU A 891 13.23 -15.65 0.28
CA LEU A 891 13.71 -16.09 1.61
C LEU A 891 13.97 -14.92 2.57
N VAL A 892 14.48 -13.80 2.06
CA VAL A 892 14.73 -12.58 2.84
C VAL A 892 13.41 -11.94 3.28
N ARG A 893 12.38 -12.01 2.43
CA ARG A 893 11.04 -11.45 2.70
C ARG A 893 10.17 -12.35 3.57
N GLU A 894 10.32 -13.67 3.51
CA GLU A 894 9.48 -14.66 4.20
C GLU A 894 10.20 -15.34 5.37
N GLN A 895 9.46 -15.79 6.39
CA GLN A 895 10.00 -16.66 7.45
C GLN A 895 9.89 -18.13 7.03
N ARG A 896 10.97 -18.90 7.14
CA ARG A 896 10.86 -20.37 7.12
C ARG A 896 10.11 -20.79 8.38
N ARG A 897 8.93 -21.40 8.22
CA ARG A 897 8.33 -22.19 9.30
C ARG A 897 9.12 -23.50 9.39
N PRO A 898 9.54 -23.92 10.60
CA PRO A 898 10.29 -25.16 10.79
C PRO A 898 9.47 -26.41 10.41
#